data_AF-A0A5E6MWN0-F1
#
_entry.id   AF-A0A5E6MWN0-F1
#
_cell.length_a   1.000
_cell.length_b   1.000
_cell.length_c   1.000
_cell.angle_alpha   90.00
_cell.angle_beta   90.00
_cell.angle_gamma   90.00
#
_symmetry.space_group_name_H-M   'P 1'
#
loop_
_entity.id
_entity.type
_entity.pdbx_description
1 polymer ?
#
loop_
_entity_poly.entity_id
_entity_poly.type
_entity_poly.pdbx_seq_one_letter_code
_entity_poly.pdbx_strand_id
1 'polypeptide(L)'
;MSLPAAFLSDVAHLIPKDRRFDDPLSTLAFGTDASFYRLIPQLVVRVESEDEVVALLQLAQRDHVPVTFRAAGTSLSGQAISDSVLIVLGDNWNGREIRGQGTQIRLQPGVIGAQANAWLAPFGRKIGPDPASINACKIGGIVANNASGMCCGTAQNTYHTLAGIRLVLADGSRLDTEDAASVMAFREQHGALLERLATLGRETRANAELAAKIRHKYRLKNTTGLSLNALVDFDDPLDILSHLLVGSEGTLGFISSVTYDTVIDHPNKASALIVFPDVETCCHAVTVLKTQPVSAVELLDRRSMRSVQDKPGMPAFVQHLSENACALLIESRAASSSLLHEQLALIMASLARFPVEKQVDFTEDPVENARLWAIRKDTFPAVGAVRKTGTTVIIEDVTFPVEQLAIGVNRLIELFDKHHYDEAILFGHALEGNLHFVFTQGFNSAQEVTRYQAFMDDVAQLVAVEFGGSLKAEHGTGRNMAPFVELEWGTDAYQLMWQLKRLLDPNGILNPDVVLSEDPQIHLKHLKPLPAADELVDKCIECGFCEPVCPSKGLTLSPRQRIVIWRDIQAKKRAGVDTTELEAAYHYQGIDTCAATGLCAQRCPVGINTGDLVKKLRSRDADRTKTAEWLATHFATALQGARFTLHVANGARMLLGAPRLAKLSASVTRLSKGQIPQWTNAMPQPEKAIRFSPAVTDARPRVVYLAACVSRAMGPAAGDKEQMSLYDKTRSLLEKAGYQVVFPDNQDSLCCGQPFASKGYAEQAEHKRQELIGALLHASRGGLDPIYCDTSPCTLRLVQDLGDTRLDLYDPVRFIRTHLMDRLDFTPQDAPIAVHVTCSTQHLGESQALIDLARRCSNTVVIPEGIHCCGFAGDKGFTTPELNAHSLRTLKDAVQYCSEGISTSRTCEIGLSQHGGIDYHGLVYLVDRVTQARAH
;
A
#
# COMPACT_ATOMS: atom_id res chain seq x y z
N MET A 1 24.22 21.89 10.21
CA MET A 1 23.97 23.22 10.81
C MET A 1 22.53 23.25 11.31
N SER A 2 22.23 23.92 12.43
CA SER A 2 20.85 24.11 12.89
C SER A 2 20.08 25.05 11.96
N LEU A 3 18.78 24.83 11.75
CA LEU A 3 17.92 25.72 10.97
C LEU A 3 17.94 27.17 11.54
N PRO A 4 17.88 28.21 10.68
CA PRO A 4 17.81 29.60 11.13
C PRO A 4 16.62 29.86 12.04
N ALA A 5 16.81 30.62 13.12
CA ALA A 5 15.74 30.92 14.08
C ALA A 5 14.58 31.70 13.45
N ALA A 6 14.89 32.61 12.51
CA ALA A 6 13.88 33.36 11.76
C ALA A 6 13.00 32.42 10.92
N PHE A 7 13.60 31.47 10.19
CA PHE A 7 12.89 30.45 9.42
C PHE A 7 11.91 29.68 10.31
N LEU A 8 12.39 29.16 11.45
CA LEU A 8 11.56 28.39 12.39
C LEU A 8 10.38 29.20 12.94
N SER A 9 10.60 30.49 13.26
CA SER A 9 9.54 31.39 13.73
C SER A 9 8.47 31.61 12.67
N ASP A 10 8.87 31.87 11.42
CA ASP A 10 7.92 32.14 10.33
C ASP A 10 7.15 30.89 9.93
N VAL A 11 7.81 29.73 9.87
CA VAL A 11 7.15 28.44 9.70
C VAL A 11 6.17 28.17 10.84
N ALA A 12 6.46 28.64 12.06
CA ALA A 12 5.54 28.49 13.19
C ALA A 12 4.27 29.32 13.09
N HIS A 13 4.35 30.47 12.41
CA HIS A 13 3.20 31.32 12.09
C HIS A 13 2.39 30.77 10.91
N LEU A 14 3.07 30.17 9.93
CA LEU A 14 2.44 29.62 8.73
C LEU A 14 1.75 28.28 8.97
N ILE A 15 2.44 27.35 9.66
CA ILE A 15 1.98 25.96 9.81
C ILE A 15 1.58 25.67 11.27
N PRO A 16 0.38 25.14 11.51
CA PRO A 16 -0.05 24.68 12.83
C PRO A 16 0.91 23.68 13.48
N LYS A 17 0.96 23.68 14.82
CA LYS A 17 1.91 22.86 15.59
C LYS A 17 1.75 21.35 15.34
N ASP A 18 0.53 20.86 15.16
CA ASP A 18 0.20 19.46 14.90
C ASP A 18 0.63 18.96 13.50
N ARG A 19 1.07 19.86 12.62
CA ARG A 19 1.64 19.55 11.30
C ARG A 19 3.15 19.84 11.20
N ARG A 20 3.80 20.16 12.33
CA ARG A 20 5.24 20.39 12.44
C ARG A 20 5.86 19.36 13.38
N PHE A 21 6.89 18.67 12.92
CA PHE A 21 7.57 17.64 13.70
C PHE A 21 9.06 17.89 13.73
N ASP A 22 9.57 18.20 14.91
CA ASP A 22 10.98 18.43 15.25
C ASP A 22 11.46 17.49 16.37
N ASP A 23 10.59 16.60 16.85
CA ASP A 23 10.93 15.63 17.88
C ASP A 23 11.76 14.44 17.33
N PRO A 24 12.63 13.81 18.15
CA PRO A 24 13.50 12.72 17.70
C PRO A 24 12.77 11.50 17.13
N LEU A 25 11.56 11.19 17.62
CA LEU A 25 10.80 10.03 17.17
C LEU A 25 10.24 10.30 15.76
N SER A 26 9.59 11.44 15.55
CA SER A 26 8.99 11.78 14.26
C SER A 26 10.05 12.02 13.18
N THR A 27 11.12 12.77 13.50
CA THR A 27 12.20 13.06 12.53
C THR A 27 12.88 11.77 12.07
N LEU A 28 13.18 10.82 12.96
CA LEU A 28 13.71 9.51 12.58
C LEU A 28 12.71 8.70 11.73
N ALA A 29 11.43 8.72 12.08
CA ALA A 29 10.38 7.99 11.35
C ALA A 29 10.23 8.48 9.90
N PHE A 30 10.38 9.79 9.66
CA PHE A 30 10.32 10.39 8.33
C PHE A 30 11.68 10.41 7.60
N GLY A 31 12.79 10.30 8.32
CA GLY A 31 14.14 10.26 7.76
C GLY A 31 14.51 8.98 6.99
N THR A 32 13.54 8.08 6.79
CA THR A 32 13.70 6.80 6.11
C THR A 32 12.69 6.69 4.96
N ASP A 33 13.15 6.29 3.77
CA ASP A 33 12.33 5.84 2.64
C ASP A 33 12.60 4.35 2.34
N ALA A 34 12.25 3.87 1.13
CA ALA A 34 12.49 2.48 0.75
C ALA A 34 13.96 2.20 0.35
N SER A 35 14.81 3.23 0.24
CA SER A 35 16.22 3.09 -0.10
C SER A 35 17.03 2.56 1.09
N PHE A 36 18.29 2.27 0.83
CA PHE A 36 19.27 1.92 1.86
C PHE A 36 19.99 3.14 2.45
N TYR A 37 19.45 4.36 2.29
CA TYR A 37 19.93 5.58 2.92
C TYR A 37 19.04 6.04 4.08
N ARG A 38 19.61 6.82 5.00
CA ARG A 38 18.88 7.49 6.08
C ARG A 38 19.49 8.87 6.36
N LEU A 39 18.66 9.90 6.28
CA LEU A 39 18.97 11.27 6.69
C LEU A 39 17.88 11.71 7.67
N ILE A 40 18.26 12.27 8.81
CA ILE A 40 17.30 12.68 9.85
C ILE A 40 17.01 14.17 9.66
N PRO A 41 15.80 14.55 9.22
CA PRO A 41 15.45 15.95 9.02
C PRO A 41 15.43 16.70 10.35
N GLN A 42 15.78 17.98 10.30
CA GLN A 42 15.66 18.88 11.46
C GLN A 42 14.22 19.34 11.68
N LEU A 43 13.43 19.39 10.60
CA LEU A 43 12.01 19.73 10.66
C LEU A 43 11.24 18.97 9.57
N VAL A 44 10.14 18.33 9.96
CA VAL A 44 9.16 17.78 9.03
C VAL A 44 7.93 18.68 9.05
N VAL A 45 7.48 19.12 7.87
CA VAL A 45 6.31 19.97 7.72
C VAL A 45 5.29 19.26 6.84
N ARG A 46 4.05 19.13 7.32
CA ARG A 46 2.95 18.59 6.55
C ARG A 46 2.12 19.71 5.94
N VAL A 47 2.06 19.76 4.61
CA VAL A 47 1.36 20.82 3.86
C VAL A 47 0.01 20.34 3.33
N GLU A 48 -1.00 21.20 3.43
CA GLU A 48 -2.38 20.90 3.03
C GLU A 48 -2.85 21.75 1.83
N SER A 49 -2.02 22.66 1.31
CA SER A 49 -2.35 23.50 0.16
C SER A 49 -1.12 23.98 -0.61
N GLU A 50 -1.33 24.41 -1.87
CA GLU A 50 -0.29 25.03 -2.69
C GLU A 50 0.22 26.34 -2.09
N ASP A 51 -0.65 27.13 -1.45
CA ASP A 51 -0.28 28.40 -0.81
C ASP A 51 0.75 28.19 0.31
N GLU A 52 0.59 27.13 1.11
CA GLU A 52 1.59 26.76 2.13
C GLU A 52 2.92 26.37 1.51
N VAL A 53 2.92 25.64 0.39
CA VAL A 53 4.16 25.26 -0.32
C VAL A 53 4.87 26.50 -0.82
N VAL A 54 4.15 27.42 -1.47
CA VAL A 54 4.70 28.67 -2.00
C VAL A 54 5.34 29.51 -0.88
N ALA A 55 4.62 29.69 0.22
CA ALA A 55 5.14 30.45 1.36
C ALA A 55 6.38 29.79 1.98
N LEU A 56 6.41 28.45 2.10
CA LEU A 56 7.59 27.73 2.59
C LEU A 56 8.79 27.87 1.65
N LEU A 57 8.58 27.84 0.33
CA LEU A 57 9.65 28.04 -0.64
C LEU A 57 10.23 29.45 -0.59
N GLN A 58 9.39 30.47 -0.45
CA GLN A 58 9.83 31.85 -0.27
C GLN A 58 10.66 32.03 1.01
N LEU A 59 10.24 31.42 2.12
CA LEU A 59 11.01 31.43 3.37
C LEU A 59 12.35 30.69 3.21
N ALA A 60 12.32 29.52 2.57
CA ALA A 60 13.51 28.71 2.31
C ALA A 60 14.52 29.44 1.42
N GLN A 61 14.04 30.15 0.40
CA GLN A 61 14.87 30.95 -0.49
C GLN A 61 15.50 32.14 0.24
N ARG A 62 14.72 32.87 1.06
CA ARG A 62 15.20 33.98 1.87
C ARG A 62 16.29 33.55 2.84
N ASP A 63 16.06 32.44 3.54
CA ASP A 63 16.92 31.98 4.64
C ASP A 63 17.97 30.93 4.22
N HIS A 64 18.03 30.62 2.92
CA HIS A 64 18.95 29.64 2.33
C HIS A 64 18.84 28.25 3.00
N VAL A 65 17.60 27.81 3.22
CA VAL A 65 17.28 26.54 3.87
C VAL A 65 16.95 25.49 2.81
N PRO A 66 17.69 24.37 2.73
CA PRO A 66 17.34 23.29 1.82
C PRO A 66 16.02 22.61 2.21
N VAL A 67 15.21 22.29 1.21
CA VAL A 67 13.91 21.62 1.35
C VAL A 67 13.83 20.42 0.42
N THR A 68 13.20 19.34 0.89
CA THR A 68 12.91 18.14 0.09
C THR A 68 11.42 17.83 0.15
N PHE A 69 10.81 17.54 -1.00
CA PHE A 69 9.42 17.11 -1.07
C PHE A 69 9.31 15.60 -0.93
N ARG A 70 8.29 15.14 -0.19
CA ARG A 70 7.99 13.72 -0.03
C ARG A 70 6.52 13.42 -0.25
N ALA A 71 6.28 12.55 -1.23
CA ALA A 71 4.94 12.01 -1.48
C ALA A 71 4.65 10.77 -0.61
N ALA A 72 5.10 9.58 -1.02
CA ALA A 72 4.89 8.32 -0.30
C ALA A 72 6.16 7.82 0.42
N GLY A 73 7.35 8.23 -0.05
CA GLY A 73 8.63 7.70 0.43
C GLY A 73 8.84 6.23 0.06
N THR A 74 8.42 5.82 -1.15
CA THR A 74 8.65 4.49 -1.73
C THR A 74 9.85 4.46 -2.69
N SER A 75 10.64 5.53 -2.72
CA SER A 75 11.85 5.68 -3.54
C SER A 75 12.99 4.77 -3.07
N LEU A 76 13.82 4.34 -4.02
CA LEU A 76 14.87 3.33 -3.80
C LEU A 76 16.29 3.92 -3.78
N SER A 77 16.46 5.20 -4.11
CA SER A 77 17.78 5.83 -4.32
C SER A 77 18.04 7.04 -3.42
N GLY A 78 17.29 7.21 -2.33
CA GLY A 78 17.54 8.24 -1.30
C GLY A 78 17.02 9.64 -1.65
N GLN A 79 16.13 9.77 -2.64
CA GLN A 79 15.62 11.06 -3.12
C GLN A 79 14.46 11.64 -2.32
N ALA A 80 13.84 10.88 -1.40
CA ALA A 80 12.69 11.33 -0.60
C ALA A 80 13.02 11.54 0.88
N ILE A 81 14.30 11.81 1.19
CA ILE A 81 14.84 12.03 2.54
C ILE A 81 15.75 13.27 2.57
N SER A 82 15.87 13.89 3.74
CA SER A 82 16.64 15.12 3.95
C SER A 82 17.18 15.18 5.37
N ASP A 83 18.30 15.87 5.58
CA ASP A 83 18.82 16.27 6.89
C ASP A 83 18.47 17.74 7.26
N SER A 84 17.71 18.40 6.39
CA SER A 84 17.21 19.78 6.57
C SER A 84 15.69 19.74 6.80
N VAL A 85 14.89 20.35 5.90
CA VAL A 85 13.43 20.43 6.02
C VAL A 85 12.78 19.45 5.05
N LEU A 86 11.94 18.57 5.57
CA LEU A 86 11.17 17.62 4.78
C LEU A 86 9.70 18.05 4.69
N ILE A 87 9.25 18.39 3.48
CA ILE A 87 7.87 18.80 3.18
C ILE A 87 7.07 17.56 2.74
N VAL A 88 6.09 17.15 3.54
CA VAL A 88 5.27 15.96 3.31
C VAL A 88 3.85 16.36 2.90
N LEU A 89 3.29 15.67 1.92
CA LEU A 89 1.89 15.90 1.51
C LEU A 89 0.91 15.50 2.62
N GLY A 90 0.02 16.43 2.98
CA GLY A 90 -1.16 16.21 3.81
C GLY A 90 -2.28 15.44 3.10
N ASP A 91 -3.45 15.39 3.73
CA ASP A 91 -4.60 14.62 3.24
C ASP A 91 -5.39 15.34 2.15
N ASN A 92 -5.27 16.67 2.04
CA ASN A 92 -6.03 17.49 1.08
C ASN A 92 -5.52 17.43 -0.38
N TRP A 93 -4.47 16.65 -0.66
CA TRP A 93 -3.87 16.53 -1.99
C TRP A 93 -4.45 15.36 -2.81
N ASN A 94 -5.74 15.09 -2.69
CA ASN A 94 -6.42 13.92 -3.26
C ASN A 94 -7.40 14.25 -4.41
N GLY A 95 -7.38 15.48 -4.92
CA GLY A 95 -8.24 15.96 -6.00
C GLY A 95 -8.05 15.19 -7.31
N ARG A 96 -9.17 15.02 -8.03
CA ARG A 96 -9.25 14.34 -9.32
C ARG A 96 -10.30 14.96 -10.23
N GLU A 97 -10.07 14.88 -11.54
CA GLU A 97 -11.05 15.25 -12.56
C GLU A 97 -10.92 14.28 -13.74
N ILE A 98 -11.99 13.52 -14.04
CA ILE A 98 -12.02 12.58 -15.17
C ILE A 98 -12.70 13.27 -16.35
N ARG A 99 -12.07 13.27 -17.51
CA ARG A 99 -12.54 13.96 -18.72
C ARG A 99 -12.72 12.98 -19.89
N GLY A 100 -13.61 13.32 -20.82
CA GLY A 100 -13.76 12.60 -22.08
C GLY A 100 -14.06 11.10 -21.93
N GLN A 101 -14.88 10.69 -20.95
CA GLN A 101 -15.11 9.27 -20.65
C GLN A 101 -13.82 8.51 -20.32
N GLY A 102 -12.96 9.13 -19.49
CA GLY A 102 -11.72 8.53 -19.04
C GLY A 102 -10.55 8.67 -19.99
N THR A 103 -10.68 9.32 -21.16
CA THR A 103 -9.53 9.56 -22.06
C THR A 103 -8.46 10.41 -21.40
N GLN A 104 -8.85 11.32 -20.51
CA GLN A 104 -7.93 12.13 -19.72
C GLN A 104 -8.31 12.11 -18.24
N ILE A 105 -7.30 12.26 -17.38
CA ILE A 105 -7.49 12.42 -15.95
C ILE A 105 -6.51 13.45 -15.37
N ARG A 106 -7.05 14.46 -14.67
CA ARG A 106 -6.26 15.40 -13.87
C ARG A 106 -6.20 14.94 -12.43
N LEU A 107 -5.01 14.94 -11.83
CA LEU A 107 -4.73 14.35 -10.52
C LEU A 107 -3.82 15.25 -9.69
N GLN A 108 -4.13 15.38 -8.40
CA GLN A 108 -3.22 15.98 -7.41
C GLN A 108 -2.13 15.00 -6.96
N PRO A 109 -0.98 15.49 -6.43
CA PRO A 109 0.20 14.68 -6.15
C PRO A 109 0.01 13.65 -5.03
N GLY A 110 -1.03 13.78 -4.21
CA GLY A 110 -1.32 12.90 -3.08
C GLY A 110 -2.09 11.62 -3.44
N VAL A 111 -2.65 11.55 -4.66
CA VAL A 111 -3.42 10.40 -5.16
C VAL A 111 -2.52 9.17 -5.31
N ILE A 112 -2.98 7.99 -4.89
CA ILE A 112 -2.26 6.71 -5.09
C ILE A 112 -2.50 6.22 -6.52
N GLY A 113 -1.46 5.73 -7.22
CA GLY A 113 -1.60 5.30 -8.62
C GLY A 113 -2.64 4.21 -8.85
N ALA A 114 -2.72 3.21 -7.96
CA ALA A 114 -3.75 2.15 -8.05
C ALA A 114 -5.18 2.68 -7.87
N GLN A 115 -5.33 3.77 -7.12
CA GLN A 115 -6.61 4.44 -6.92
C GLN A 115 -7.04 5.18 -8.19
N ALA A 116 -6.11 5.85 -8.86
CA ALA A 116 -6.36 6.45 -10.18
C ALA A 116 -6.83 5.40 -11.19
N ASN A 117 -6.17 4.24 -11.25
CA ASN A 117 -6.59 3.14 -12.12
C ASN A 117 -7.95 2.54 -11.73
N ALA A 118 -8.27 2.45 -10.44
CA ALA A 118 -9.59 2.00 -10.00
C ALA A 118 -10.72 2.94 -10.47
N TRP A 119 -10.47 4.25 -10.53
CA TRP A 119 -11.45 5.22 -11.06
C TRP A 119 -11.59 5.17 -12.58
N LEU A 120 -10.52 4.79 -13.30
CA LEU A 120 -10.51 4.68 -14.75
C LEU A 120 -11.03 3.33 -15.28
N ALA A 121 -11.01 2.28 -14.44
CA ALA A 121 -11.42 0.93 -14.81
C ALA A 121 -12.84 0.84 -15.44
N PRO A 122 -13.89 1.56 -14.96
CA PRO A 122 -15.21 1.55 -15.59
C PRO A 122 -15.21 2.06 -17.04
N PHE A 123 -14.20 2.83 -17.43
CA PHE A 123 -14.04 3.39 -18.77
C PHE A 123 -13.13 2.53 -19.67
N GLY A 124 -12.62 1.40 -19.18
CA GLY A 124 -11.61 0.59 -19.91
C GLY A 124 -10.28 1.32 -20.09
N ARG A 125 -9.93 2.20 -19.15
CA ARG A 125 -8.74 3.06 -19.18
C ARG A 125 -7.88 2.84 -17.96
N LYS A 126 -6.62 3.25 -18.06
CA LYS A 126 -5.66 3.34 -16.94
C LYS A 126 -4.67 4.48 -17.19
N ILE A 127 -3.98 4.95 -16.16
CA ILE A 127 -2.83 5.85 -16.35
C ILE A 127 -1.72 5.08 -17.09
N GLY A 128 -0.89 5.80 -17.86
CA GLY A 128 0.26 5.22 -18.55
C GLY A 128 1.24 4.56 -17.56
N PRO A 129 1.86 5.29 -16.62
CA PRO A 129 2.79 4.72 -15.65
C PRO A 129 2.21 3.56 -14.80
N ASP A 130 2.91 2.44 -14.70
CA ASP A 130 2.50 1.26 -13.93
C ASP A 130 3.61 0.66 -13.00
N PRO A 131 4.23 1.48 -12.13
CA PRO A 131 5.33 1.01 -11.29
C PRO A 131 4.94 -0.12 -10.34
N ALA A 132 5.89 -0.97 -9.97
CA ALA A 132 5.65 -2.09 -9.04
C ALA A 132 5.06 -1.64 -7.69
N SER A 133 5.36 -0.40 -7.27
CA SER A 133 4.84 0.21 -6.04
C SER A 133 3.48 0.91 -6.19
N ILE A 134 2.78 0.77 -7.32
CA ILE A 134 1.52 1.49 -7.67
C ILE A 134 0.41 1.43 -6.59
N ASN A 135 0.40 0.38 -5.77
CA ASN A 135 -0.51 0.23 -4.65
C ASN A 135 -0.20 1.15 -3.44
N ALA A 136 0.92 1.85 -3.47
CA ALA A 136 1.40 2.70 -2.39
C ALA A 136 2.01 4.04 -2.85
N CYS A 137 2.72 4.05 -3.99
CA CYS A 137 3.29 5.28 -4.53
C CYS A 137 2.18 6.24 -5.00
N LYS A 138 2.50 7.53 -4.94
CA LYS A 138 1.56 8.61 -5.23
C LYS A 138 1.98 9.34 -6.51
N ILE A 139 1.01 9.95 -7.19
CA ILE A 139 1.18 10.64 -8.48
C ILE A 139 2.36 11.61 -8.48
N GLY A 140 2.54 12.42 -7.43
CA GLY A 140 3.67 13.36 -7.37
C GLY A 140 5.04 12.67 -7.44
N GLY A 141 5.17 11.49 -6.80
CA GLY A 141 6.38 10.67 -6.90
C GLY A 141 6.51 9.96 -8.25
N ILE A 142 5.40 9.48 -8.83
CA ILE A 142 5.41 8.84 -10.16
C ILE A 142 5.94 9.82 -11.21
N VAL A 143 5.42 11.05 -11.24
CA VAL A 143 5.87 12.10 -12.17
C VAL A 143 7.32 12.49 -11.88
N ALA A 144 7.65 12.79 -10.62
CA ALA A 144 8.98 13.28 -10.26
C ALA A 144 10.11 12.26 -10.52
N ASN A 145 9.81 10.95 -10.58
CA ASN A 145 10.79 9.92 -10.93
C ASN A 145 10.69 9.45 -12.39
N ASN A 146 9.74 10.01 -13.16
CA ASN A 146 9.31 9.45 -14.46
C ASN A 146 9.11 7.93 -14.39
N ALA A 147 8.50 7.45 -13.30
CA ALA A 147 8.36 6.04 -13.05
C ALA A 147 7.59 5.38 -14.21
N SER A 148 8.03 4.20 -14.62
CA SER A 148 7.33 3.37 -15.61
C SER A 148 7.08 1.99 -15.01
N GLY A 149 6.97 0.96 -15.83
CA GLY A 149 6.76 -0.40 -15.36
C GLY A 149 6.59 -1.42 -16.48
N MET A 150 5.86 -2.49 -16.16
CA MET A 150 5.82 -3.76 -16.89
C MET A 150 5.21 -3.65 -18.29
N CYS A 151 4.14 -2.89 -18.46
CA CYS A 151 3.37 -2.88 -19.71
C CYS A 151 3.53 -1.61 -20.53
N CYS A 152 4.10 -0.57 -19.94
CA CYS A 152 3.97 0.79 -20.45
C CYS A 152 5.29 1.31 -21.08
N GLY A 153 6.40 0.63 -20.81
CA GLY A 153 7.66 0.86 -21.52
C GLY A 153 8.15 2.31 -21.46
N THR A 154 8.85 2.74 -22.51
CA THR A 154 9.18 4.17 -22.71
C THR A 154 8.01 4.94 -23.31
N ALA A 155 7.17 4.31 -24.13
CA ALA A 155 6.13 5.00 -24.92
C ALA A 155 4.94 5.52 -24.11
N GLN A 156 4.68 4.95 -22.93
CA GLN A 156 3.51 5.29 -22.09
C GLN A 156 3.94 5.72 -20.68
N ASN A 157 5.18 6.17 -20.50
CA ASN A 157 5.63 6.79 -19.25
C ASN A 157 4.99 8.18 -19.05
N THR A 158 5.33 8.85 -17.95
CA THR A 158 4.76 10.17 -17.66
C THR A 158 5.14 11.19 -18.72
N TYR A 159 6.39 11.19 -19.18
CA TYR A 159 6.88 12.15 -20.16
C TYR A 159 6.03 12.15 -21.44
N HIS A 160 5.64 10.98 -21.94
CA HIS A 160 4.86 10.87 -23.18
C HIS A 160 3.34 10.95 -23.01
N THR A 161 2.85 10.78 -21.78
CA THR A 161 1.41 10.84 -21.47
C THR A 161 0.99 12.14 -20.80
N LEU A 162 1.93 13.08 -20.64
CA LEU A 162 1.68 14.38 -20.02
C LEU A 162 0.84 15.26 -20.96
N ALA A 163 -0.40 15.52 -20.58
CA ALA A 163 -1.29 16.46 -21.28
C ALA A 163 -1.26 17.87 -20.64
N GLY A 164 -0.89 17.96 -19.36
CA GLY A 164 -0.81 19.21 -18.64
C GLY A 164 -0.19 19.06 -17.25
N ILE A 165 0.38 20.13 -16.74
CA ILE A 165 0.99 20.21 -15.41
C ILE A 165 0.68 21.55 -14.74
N ARG A 166 0.53 21.49 -13.42
CA ARG A 166 0.57 22.66 -12.53
C ARG A 166 1.77 22.52 -11.59
N LEU A 167 2.63 23.53 -11.57
CA LEU A 167 3.89 23.52 -10.85
C LEU A 167 4.15 24.80 -10.04
N VAL A 168 5.05 24.68 -9.07
CA VAL A 168 5.60 25.78 -8.28
C VAL A 168 7.13 25.75 -8.36
N LEU A 169 7.75 26.85 -8.77
CA LEU A 169 9.21 26.98 -8.85
C LEU A 169 9.84 27.39 -7.51
N ALA A 170 11.18 27.35 -7.43
CA ALA A 170 11.93 27.66 -6.20
C ALA A 170 11.65 29.08 -5.65
N ASP A 171 11.29 30.03 -6.51
CA ASP A 171 10.92 31.41 -6.15
C ASP A 171 9.45 31.56 -5.68
N GLY A 172 8.69 30.45 -5.67
CA GLY A 172 7.27 30.42 -5.34
C GLY A 172 6.33 30.74 -6.51
N SER A 173 6.87 30.96 -7.71
CA SER A 173 6.07 31.25 -8.91
C SER A 173 5.25 30.04 -9.34
N ARG A 174 4.00 30.29 -9.74
CA ARG A 174 3.02 29.26 -10.11
C ARG A 174 2.81 29.25 -11.62
N LEU A 175 2.71 28.07 -12.19
CA LEU A 175 2.33 27.88 -13.58
C LEU A 175 1.33 26.74 -13.68
N ASP A 176 0.17 26.99 -14.28
CA ASP A 176 -0.78 25.98 -14.74
C ASP A 176 -0.84 26.03 -16.26
N THR A 177 -0.29 25.00 -16.89
CA THR A 177 -0.17 24.94 -18.36
C THR A 177 -1.51 24.79 -19.07
N GLU A 178 -2.56 24.39 -18.35
CA GLU A 178 -3.91 24.27 -18.88
C GLU A 178 -4.75 25.54 -18.69
N ASP A 179 -4.24 26.55 -17.97
CA ASP A 179 -4.90 27.84 -17.78
C ASP A 179 -4.20 28.92 -18.61
N ALA A 180 -4.90 29.39 -19.66
CA ALA A 180 -4.39 30.42 -20.56
C ALA A 180 -3.99 31.73 -19.83
N ALA A 181 -4.72 32.12 -18.78
CA ALA A 181 -4.39 33.32 -18.01
C ALA A 181 -3.11 33.10 -17.19
N SER A 182 -2.95 31.92 -16.58
CA SER A 182 -1.71 31.55 -15.89
C SER A 182 -0.51 31.54 -16.84
N VAL A 183 -0.67 30.99 -18.03
CA VAL A 183 0.38 30.93 -19.06
C VAL A 183 0.78 32.34 -19.51
N MET A 184 -0.19 33.21 -19.82
CA MET A 184 0.10 34.60 -20.21
C MET A 184 0.86 35.35 -19.13
N ALA A 185 0.37 35.31 -17.89
CA ALA A 185 1.01 35.99 -16.76
C ALA A 185 2.43 35.47 -16.52
N PHE A 186 2.64 34.15 -16.60
CA PHE A 186 3.96 33.55 -16.43
C PHE A 186 4.93 33.96 -17.54
N ARG A 187 4.49 34.05 -18.80
CA ARG A 187 5.33 34.53 -19.91
C ARG A 187 5.76 35.99 -19.72
N GLU A 188 4.88 36.83 -19.19
CA GLU A 188 5.19 38.24 -18.89
C GLU A 188 6.19 38.37 -17.73
N GLN A 189 6.01 37.60 -16.66
CA GLN A 189 6.82 37.70 -15.43
C GLN A 189 8.17 36.98 -15.55
N HIS A 190 8.22 35.85 -16.27
CA HIS A 190 9.38 34.96 -16.38
C HIS A 190 9.96 34.91 -17.79
N GLY A 191 9.73 35.94 -18.61
CA GLY A 191 10.22 35.98 -20.00
C GLY A 191 11.72 35.74 -20.14
N ALA A 192 12.54 36.23 -19.21
CA ALA A 192 13.99 36.00 -19.21
C ALA A 192 14.36 34.52 -18.97
N LEU A 193 13.67 33.85 -18.05
CA LEU A 193 13.83 32.41 -17.80
C LEU A 193 13.46 31.61 -19.05
N LEU A 194 12.33 31.94 -19.66
CA LEU A 194 11.83 31.26 -20.86
C LEU A 194 12.74 31.47 -22.07
N GLU A 195 13.27 32.68 -22.28
CA GLU A 195 14.22 32.94 -23.37
C GLU A 195 15.53 32.18 -23.14
N ARG A 196 15.96 32.05 -21.88
CA ARG A 196 17.15 31.24 -21.57
C ARG A 196 16.91 29.76 -21.85
N LEU A 197 15.76 29.20 -21.46
CA LEU A 197 15.38 27.82 -21.79
C LEU A 197 15.29 27.60 -23.31
N ALA A 198 14.69 28.55 -24.03
CA ALA A 198 14.60 28.50 -25.49
C ALA A 198 15.99 28.54 -26.14
N THR A 199 16.91 29.35 -25.61
CA THR A 199 18.30 29.40 -26.06
C THR A 199 19.01 28.07 -25.83
N LEU A 200 18.91 27.48 -24.62
CA LEU A 200 19.49 26.18 -24.32
C LEU A 200 18.93 25.08 -25.23
N GLY A 201 17.63 25.12 -25.52
CA GLY A 201 16.98 24.23 -26.49
C GLY A 201 17.58 24.36 -27.89
N ARG A 202 17.68 25.59 -28.42
CA ARG A 202 18.28 25.86 -29.73
C ARG A 202 19.75 25.41 -29.80
N GLU A 203 20.54 25.73 -28.79
CA GLU A 203 21.96 25.35 -28.71
C GLU A 203 22.14 23.83 -28.64
N THR A 204 21.32 23.15 -27.85
CA THR A 204 21.33 21.68 -27.74
C THR A 204 20.96 21.03 -29.07
N ARG A 205 19.94 21.54 -29.77
CA ARG A 205 19.54 21.03 -31.09
C ARG A 205 20.56 21.33 -32.18
N ALA A 206 21.28 22.45 -32.09
CA ALA A 206 22.35 22.82 -33.02
C ALA A 206 23.62 21.97 -32.81
N ASN A 207 23.88 21.49 -31.59
CA ASN A 207 24.93 20.52 -31.32
C ASN A 207 24.48 19.10 -31.74
N ALA A 208 24.80 18.72 -32.98
CA ALA A 208 24.37 17.45 -33.56
C ALA A 208 24.82 16.21 -32.77
N GLU A 209 26.02 16.25 -32.18
CA GLU A 209 26.57 15.14 -31.38
C GLU A 209 25.79 14.97 -30.07
N LEU A 210 25.63 16.05 -29.31
CA LEU A 210 24.87 16.04 -28.06
C LEU A 210 23.39 15.66 -28.29
N ALA A 211 22.76 16.25 -29.31
CA ALA A 211 21.37 15.92 -29.65
C ALA A 211 21.20 14.46 -30.07
N ALA A 212 22.15 13.88 -30.82
CA ALA A 212 22.13 12.47 -31.18
C ALA A 212 22.31 11.57 -29.94
N LYS A 213 23.22 11.93 -29.03
CA LYS A 213 23.41 11.22 -27.76
C LYS A 213 22.14 11.23 -26.91
N ILE A 214 21.50 12.40 -26.74
CA ILE A 214 20.23 12.54 -26.01
C ILE A 214 19.16 11.62 -26.62
N ARG A 215 18.93 11.69 -27.93
CA ARG A 215 17.93 10.82 -28.60
C ARG A 215 18.25 9.33 -28.43
N HIS A 216 19.52 8.94 -28.55
CA HIS A 216 19.94 7.55 -28.36
C HIS A 216 19.65 7.07 -26.93
N LYS A 217 19.96 7.89 -25.93
CA LYS A 217 19.81 7.55 -24.51
C LYS A 217 18.35 7.47 -24.06
N TYR A 218 17.45 8.28 -24.61
CA TYR A 218 16.01 8.24 -24.30
C TYR A 218 15.19 7.27 -25.19
N ARG A 219 15.82 6.64 -26.20
CA ARG A 219 15.27 5.43 -26.83
C ARG A 219 15.24 4.25 -25.83
N LEU A 220 16.18 4.24 -24.90
CA LEU A 220 16.24 3.32 -23.76
C LEU A 220 15.38 3.87 -22.61
N LYS A 221 14.99 3.00 -21.67
CA LYS A 221 14.50 3.48 -20.37
C LYS A 221 15.68 4.16 -19.66
N ASN A 222 15.53 5.45 -19.37
CA ASN A 222 16.58 6.25 -18.77
C ASN A 222 15.98 7.33 -17.85
N THR A 223 16.39 7.28 -16.58
CA THR A 223 16.11 8.27 -15.54
C THR A 223 17.39 8.73 -14.83
N THR A 224 18.58 8.49 -15.42
CA THR A 224 19.85 9.03 -14.94
C THR A 224 19.99 10.49 -15.38
N GLY A 225 20.13 11.43 -14.45
CA GLY A 225 20.19 12.87 -14.73
C GLY A 225 18.82 13.51 -14.98
N LEU A 226 18.83 14.78 -15.41
CA LEU A 226 17.62 15.52 -15.78
C LEU A 226 17.14 15.12 -17.19
N SER A 227 15.83 15.24 -17.44
CA SER A 227 15.16 14.90 -18.72
C SER A 227 15.60 15.79 -19.90
N LEU A 228 16.84 15.64 -20.38
CA LEU A 228 17.43 16.46 -21.44
C LEU A 228 16.74 16.30 -22.79
N ASN A 229 15.99 15.22 -23.01
CA ASN A 229 15.12 15.08 -24.19
C ASN A 229 14.11 16.22 -24.31
N ALA A 230 13.71 16.86 -23.21
CA ALA A 230 12.85 18.04 -23.27
C ALA A 230 13.44 19.16 -24.16
N LEU A 231 14.77 19.34 -24.15
CA LEU A 231 15.47 20.33 -24.97
C LEU A 231 15.57 19.94 -26.45
N VAL A 232 15.34 18.68 -26.78
CA VAL A 232 15.43 18.16 -28.15
C VAL A 232 14.05 18.01 -28.78
N ASP A 233 13.06 17.59 -28.00
CA ASP A 233 11.72 17.24 -28.47
C ASP A 233 10.80 18.46 -28.58
N PHE A 234 11.06 19.53 -27.82
CA PHE A 234 10.19 20.71 -27.75
C PHE A 234 10.91 22.01 -28.15
N ASP A 235 10.17 22.87 -28.86
CA ASP A 235 10.60 24.21 -29.23
C ASP A 235 10.09 25.29 -28.27
N ASP A 236 8.87 25.14 -27.74
CA ASP A 236 8.31 26.10 -26.79
C ASP A 236 8.93 25.95 -25.39
N PRO A 237 9.41 27.03 -24.77
CA PRO A 237 10.09 26.95 -23.47
C PRO A 237 9.19 26.51 -22.31
N LEU A 238 7.86 26.65 -22.39
CA LEU A 238 6.97 26.11 -21.36
C LEU A 238 6.82 24.60 -21.48
N ASP A 239 6.80 24.06 -22.70
CA ASP A 239 6.80 22.61 -22.92
C ASP A 239 8.12 22.01 -22.43
N ILE A 240 9.26 22.67 -22.74
CA ILE A 240 10.57 22.31 -22.18
C ILE A 240 10.52 22.28 -20.66
N LEU A 241 10.05 23.36 -20.02
CA LEU A 241 9.97 23.46 -18.56
C LEU A 241 9.10 22.33 -17.98
N SER A 242 7.91 22.12 -18.53
CA SER A 242 6.96 21.12 -18.04
C SER A 242 7.54 19.71 -18.07
N HIS A 243 8.25 19.38 -19.14
CA HIS A 243 8.86 18.06 -19.32
C HIS A 243 10.18 17.89 -18.56
N LEU A 244 10.89 18.97 -18.25
CA LEU A 244 12.04 18.93 -17.33
C LEU A 244 11.62 18.56 -15.90
N LEU A 245 10.41 18.92 -15.46
CA LEU A 245 9.90 18.54 -14.14
C LEU A 245 9.64 17.03 -14.02
N VAL A 246 9.33 16.35 -15.13
CA VAL A 246 9.19 14.90 -15.18
C VAL A 246 10.56 14.25 -15.02
N GLY A 247 10.73 13.42 -13.99
CA GLY A 247 12.04 12.83 -13.67
C GLY A 247 13.01 13.76 -12.91
N SER A 248 12.57 14.95 -12.50
CA SER A 248 13.43 15.93 -11.78
C SER A 248 13.71 15.57 -10.32
N GLU A 249 13.00 14.61 -9.75
CA GLU A 249 13.10 14.18 -8.34
C GLU A 249 12.90 15.33 -7.34
N GLY A 250 12.10 16.34 -7.71
CA GLY A 250 11.81 17.51 -6.89
C GLY A 250 12.95 18.54 -6.83
N THR A 251 14.00 18.37 -7.65
CA THR A 251 15.15 19.29 -7.69
C THR A 251 14.89 20.57 -8.48
N LEU A 252 13.82 20.61 -9.30
CA LEU A 252 13.50 21.76 -10.16
C LEU A 252 12.19 22.47 -9.77
N GLY A 253 11.37 21.88 -8.89
CA GLY A 253 10.12 22.47 -8.43
C GLY A 253 9.18 21.47 -7.78
N PHE A 254 8.05 21.99 -7.29
CA PHE A 254 6.95 21.20 -6.75
C PHE A 254 5.86 21.00 -7.81
N ILE A 255 5.26 19.80 -7.84
CA ILE A 255 4.18 19.45 -8.78
C ILE A 255 2.86 19.41 -8.02
N SER A 256 1.98 20.37 -8.30
CA SER A 256 0.68 20.54 -7.61
C SER A 256 -0.45 19.75 -8.28
N SER A 257 -0.38 19.53 -9.60
CA SER A 257 -1.27 18.60 -10.30
C SER A 257 -0.70 18.20 -11.66
N VAL A 258 -1.13 17.05 -12.16
CA VAL A 258 -0.79 16.54 -13.50
C VAL A 258 -2.05 16.07 -14.21
N THR A 259 -2.13 16.29 -15.52
CA THR A 259 -3.15 15.73 -16.40
C THR A 259 -2.50 14.72 -17.32
N TYR A 260 -3.04 13.50 -17.30
CA TYR A 260 -2.59 12.40 -18.16
C TYR A 260 -3.54 12.20 -19.33
N ASP A 261 -2.98 12.01 -20.52
CA ASP A 261 -3.60 11.21 -21.57
C ASP A 261 -3.55 9.74 -21.15
N THR A 262 -4.71 9.14 -20.92
CA THR A 262 -4.81 7.77 -20.42
C THR A 262 -4.63 6.75 -21.54
N VAL A 263 -4.23 5.54 -21.16
CA VAL A 263 -4.06 4.42 -22.09
C VAL A 263 -5.22 3.44 -21.97
N ILE A 264 -5.44 2.66 -23.02
CA ILE A 264 -6.47 1.63 -23.06
C ILE A 264 -6.03 0.45 -22.17
N ASP A 265 -6.94 -0.05 -21.32
CA ASP A 265 -6.77 -1.35 -20.66
C ASP A 265 -7.63 -2.40 -21.37
N HIS A 266 -7.02 -3.15 -22.29
CA HIS A 266 -7.72 -4.14 -23.09
C HIS A 266 -8.30 -5.29 -22.23
N PRO A 267 -9.54 -5.74 -22.49
CA PRO A 267 -10.23 -6.69 -21.62
C PRO A 267 -9.77 -8.15 -21.80
N ASN A 268 -9.30 -8.52 -23.00
CA ASN A 268 -8.84 -9.89 -23.29
C ASN A 268 -7.33 -9.94 -23.12
N LYS A 269 -6.85 -10.87 -22.28
CA LYS A 269 -5.42 -11.01 -21.94
C LYS A 269 -5.09 -12.49 -21.82
N ALA A 270 -3.92 -12.88 -22.29
CA ALA A 270 -3.38 -14.21 -22.05
C ALA A 270 -1.89 -14.15 -21.74
N SER A 271 -1.46 -14.98 -20.79
CA SER A 271 -0.05 -15.08 -20.38
C SER A 271 0.49 -16.51 -20.54
N ALA A 272 1.76 -16.63 -20.87
CA ALA A 272 2.51 -17.88 -20.95
C ALA A 272 3.84 -17.76 -20.20
N LEU A 273 4.37 -18.87 -19.69
CA LEU A 273 5.71 -18.95 -19.12
C LEU A 273 6.53 -19.96 -19.93
N ILE A 274 7.55 -19.48 -20.64
CA ILE A 274 8.39 -20.31 -21.50
C ILE A 274 9.81 -20.33 -20.93
N VAL A 275 10.37 -21.51 -20.70
CA VAL A 275 11.70 -21.71 -20.14
C VAL A 275 12.65 -22.23 -21.21
N PHE A 276 13.73 -21.51 -21.42
CA PHE A 276 14.81 -21.79 -22.36
C PHE A 276 16.00 -22.43 -21.63
N PRO A 277 16.84 -23.21 -22.34
CA PRO A 277 17.98 -23.90 -21.73
C PRO A 277 19.07 -22.96 -21.21
N ASP A 278 19.17 -21.75 -21.75
CA ASP A 278 20.19 -20.76 -21.39
C ASP A 278 19.72 -19.32 -21.63
N VAL A 279 20.46 -18.37 -21.03
CA VAL A 279 20.26 -16.92 -21.16
C VAL A 279 20.37 -16.45 -22.61
N GLU A 280 21.28 -17.04 -23.40
CA GLU A 280 21.53 -16.63 -24.78
C GLU A 280 20.31 -16.90 -25.66
N THR A 281 19.78 -18.12 -25.62
CA THR A 281 18.56 -18.53 -26.32
C THR A 281 17.37 -17.66 -25.88
N CYS A 282 17.22 -17.45 -24.57
CA CYS A 282 16.17 -16.62 -24.00
C CYS A 282 16.20 -15.18 -24.55
N CYS A 283 17.37 -14.53 -24.52
CA CYS A 283 17.53 -13.16 -25.01
C CYS A 283 17.37 -13.06 -26.53
N HIS A 284 17.80 -14.05 -27.29
CA HIS A 284 17.55 -14.09 -28.74
C HIS A 284 16.05 -14.23 -29.07
N ALA A 285 15.28 -14.94 -28.25
CA ALA A 285 13.83 -14.98 -28.38
C ALA A 285 13.18 -13.61 -28.12
N VAL A 286 13.68 -12.84 -27.14
CA VAL A 286 13.22 -11.46 -26.87
C VAL A 286 13.36 -10.56 -28.09
N THR A 287 14.50 -10.62 -28.80
CA THR A 287 14.72 -9.82 -30.02
C THR A 287 13.67 -10.12 -31.10
N VAL A 288 13.20 -11.36 -31.20
CA VAL A 288 12.09 -11.72 -32.10
C VAL A 288 10.78 -11.16 -31.58
N LEU A 289 10.47 -11.40 -30.30
CA LEU A 289 9.23 -10.99 -29.65
C LEU A 289 9.00 -9.47 -29.70
N LYS A 290 10.06 -8.66 -29.72
CA LYS A 290 9.96 -7.20 -29.88
C LYS A 290 9.24 -6.75 -31.16
N THR A 291 9.18 -7.61 -32.18
CA THR A 291 8.46 -7.35 -33.44
C THR A 291 7.07 -8.00 -33.48
N GLN A 292 6.69 -8.73 -32.43
CA GLN A 292 5.45 -9.47 -32.32
C GLN A 292 4.42 -8.70 -31.48
N PRO A 293 3.12 -9.03 -31.55
CA PRO A 293 2.06 -8.35 -30.79
C PRO A 293 2.02 -8.76 -29.31
N VAL A 294 3.14 -8.59 -28.60
CA VAL A 294 3.25 -8.78 -27.15
C VAL A 294 2.98 -7.46 -26.42
N SER A 295 2.36 -7.54 -25.25
CA SER A 295 2.16 -6.40 -24.36
C SER A 295 3.19 -6.33 -23.23
N ALA A 296 3.75 -7.47 -22.84
CA ALA A 296 4.85 -7.55 -21.88
C ALA A 296 5.68 -8.82 -22.13
N VAL A 297 7.00 -8.73 -21.90
CA VAL A 297 7.92 -9.87 -21.86
C VAL A 297 8.88 -9.66 -20.70
N GLU A 298 8.71 -10.46 -19.65
CA GLU A 298 9.54 -10.41 -18.45
C GLU A 298 10.55 -11.55 -18.48
N LEU A 299 11.84 -11.22 -18.37
CA LEU A 299 12.91 -12.19 -18.22
C LEU A 299 13.09 -12.56 -16.75
N LEU A 300 13.32 -13.85 -16.47
CA LEU A 300 13.71 -14.36 -15.16
C LEU A 300 14.90 -15.32 -15.31
N ASP A 301 16.00 -15.03 -14.62
CA ASP A 301 17.15 -15.92 -14.59
C ASP A 301 16.92 -17.17 -13.71
N ARG A 302 17.85 -18.13 -13.77
CA ARG A 302 17.73 -19.37 -12.97
C ARG A 302 17.63 -19.09 -11.48
N ARG A 303 18.37 -18.09 -10.97
CA ARG A 303 18.37 -17.75 -9.54
C ARG A 303 17.03 -17.15 -9.12
N SER A 304 16.41 -16.31 -9.96
CA SER A 304 15.04 -15.82 -9.77
C SER A 304 14.05 -16.97 -9.68
N MET A 305 14.07 -17.91 -10.63
CA MET A 305 13.17 -19.07 -10.63
C MET A 305 13.38 -19.97 -9.40
N ARG A 306 14.64 -20.15 -8.97
CA ARG A 306 14.98 -20.87 -7.73
C ARG A 306 14.40 -20.19 -6.49
N SER A 307 14.46 -18.86 -6.42
CA SER A 307 14.03 -18.10 -5.24
C SER A 307 12.54 -18.30 -4.91
N VAL A 308 11.73 -18.62 -5.92
CA VAL A 308 10.28 -18.82 -5.78
C VAL A 308 9.86 -20.29 -5.86
N GLN A 309 10.77 -21.25 -6.11
CA GLN A 309 10.45 -22.64 -6.44
C GLN A 309 9.59 -23.41 -5.41
N ASP A 310 9.61 -22.99 -4.14
CA ASP A 310 8.88 -23.61 -3.04
C ASP A 310 7.56 -22.88 -2.72
N LYS A 311 7.22 -21.83 -3.50
CA LYS A 311 5.97 -21.09 -3.29
C LYS A 311 4.75 -21.91 -3.71
N PRO A 312 3.64 -21.84 -2.95
CA PRO A 312 2.38 -22.47 -3.34
C PRO A 312 1.96 -22.02 -4.74
N GLY A 313 1.62 -22.99 -5.59
CA GLY A 313 1.25 -22.70 -6.98
C GLY A 313 2.43 -22.62 -7.96
N MET A 314 3.68 -22.84 -7.58
CA MET A 314 4.71 -22.99 -8.61
C MET A 314 4.53 -24.27 -9.44
N PRO A 315 4.76 -24.24 -10.77
CA PRO A 315 4.81 -25.46 -11.56
C PRO A 315 5.90 -26.41 -11.03
N ALA A 316 5.58 -27.69 -10.88
CA ALA A 316 6.50 -28.68 -10.29
C ALA A 316 7.83 -28.82 -11.04
N PHE A 317 7.85 -28.52 -12.35
CA PHE A 317 9.07 -28.58 -13.14
C PHE A 317 10.12 -27.53 -12.74
N VAL A 318 9.76 -26.46 -12.03
CA VAL A 318 10.68 -25.36 -11.68
C VAL A 318 11.85 -25.85 -10.82
N GLN A 319 11.62 -26.85 -9.96
CA GLN A 319 12.66 -27.46 -9.12
C GLN A 319 13.66 -28.31 -9.92
N HIS A 320 13.28 -28.73 -11.13
CA HIS A 320 14.07 -29.62 -11.99
C HIS A 320 14.67 -28.89 -13.20
N LEU A 321 14.61 -27.56 -13.21
CA LEU A 321 15.21 -26.75 -14.28
C LEU A 321 16.74 -26.83 -14.23
N SER A 322 17.34 -26.83 -15.41
CA SER A 322 18.79 -26.78 -15.61
C SER A 322 19.43 -25.56 -14.93
N GLU A 323 20.73 -25.64 -14.61
CA GLU A 323 21.46 -24.55 -13.91
C GLU A 323 21.53 -23.24 -14.70
N ASN A 324 21.41 -23.31 -16.03
CA ASN A 324 21.48 -22.15 -16.91
C ASN A 324 20.09 -21.68 -17.38
N ALA A 325 19.01 -22.37 -16.98
CA ALA A 325 17.68 -22.11 -17.48
C ALA A 325 17.27 -20.64 -17.29
N CYS A 326 16.65 -20.07 -18.31
CA CYS A 326 16.15 -18.70 -18.28
C CYS A 326 14.73 -18.66 -18.82
N ALA A 327 13.83 -17.95 -18.14
CA ALA A 327 12.41 -17.96 -18.47
C ALA A 327 11.94 -16.60 -19.00
N LEU A 328 10.96 -16.65 -19.90
CA LEU A 328 10.16 -15.51 -20.33
C LEU A 328 8.72 -15.70 -19.86
N LEU A 329 8.21 -14.73 -19.09
CA LEU A 329 6.78 -14.55 -18.87
C LEU A 329 6.26 -13.57 -19.92
N ILE A 330 5.43 -14.06 -20.82
CA ILE A 330 4.93 -13.32 -21.99
C ILE A 330 3.44 -13.06 -21.80
N GLU A 331 3.00 -11.83 -22.01
CA GLU A 331 1.58 -11.46 -22.03
C GLU A 331 1.22 -10.77 -23.34
N SER A 332 0.06 -11.09 -23.89
CA SER A 332 -0.57 -10.36 -24.98
C SER A 332 -1.97 -9.90 -24.56
N ARG A 333 -2.39 -8.74 -25.06
CA ARG A 333 -3.68 -8.11 -24.75
C ARG A 333 -4.34 -7.59 -26.02
N ALA A 334 -5.65 -7.78 -26.12
CA ALA A 334 -6.42 -7.38 -27.30
C ALA A 334 -7.82 -6.85 -26.98
N ALA A 335 -8.32 -6.00 -27.88
CA ALA A 335 -9.68 -5.47 -27.83
C ALA A 335 -10.76 -6.55 -28.00
N SER A 336 -10.44 -7.67 -28.67
CA SER A 336 -11.36 -8.80 -28.87
C SER A 336 -10.63 -10.14 -28.69
N SER A 337 -11.38 -11.19 -28.31
CA SER A 337 -10.85 -12.55 -28.20
C SER A 337 -10.34 -13.08 -29.54
N SER A 338 -10.97 -12.76 -30.67
CA SER A 338 -10.48 -13.19 -31.99
C SER A 338 -9.11 -12.61 -32.34
N LEU A 339 -8.91 -11.32 -32.06
CA LEU A 339 -7.62 -10.66 -32.27
C LEU A 339 -6.57 -11.24 -31.31
N LEU A 340 -6.93 -11.52 -30.05
CA LEU A 340 -6.02 -12.16 -29.10
C LEU A 340 -5.51 -13.48 -29.67
N HIS A 341 -6.41 -14.37 -30.11
CA HIS A 341 -6.03 -15.67 -30.68
C HIS A 341 -5.10 -15.56 -31.91
N GLU A 342 -5.35 -14.59 -32.79
CA GLU A 342 -4.45 -14.30 -33.93
C GLU A 342 -3.05 -13.89 -33.44
N GLN A 343 -2.98 -12.99 -32.46
CA GLN A 343 -1.72 -12.56 -31.85
C GLN A 343 -0.97 -13.71 -31.20
N LEU A 344 -1.67 -14.57 -30.45
CA LEU A 344 -1.09 -15.74 -29.79
C LEU A 344 -0.50 -16.74 -30.80
N ALA A 345 -1.21 -16.99 -31.92
CA ALA A 345 -0.72 -17.86 -32.98
C ALA A 345 0.57 -17.31 -33.62
N LEU A 346 0.63 -16.01 -33.88
CA LEU A 346 1.83 -15.34 -34.41
C LEU A 346 3.01 -15.43 -33.45
N ILE A 347 2.77 -15.15 -32.16
CA ILE A 347 3.79 -15.23 -31.11
C ILE A 347 4.37 -16.64 -31.03
N MET A 348 3.52 -17.66 -30.93
CA MET A 348 3.97 -19.05 -30.81
C MET A 348 4.71 -19.53 -32.07
N ALA A 349 4.24 -19.15 -33.27
CA ALA A 349 4.93 -19.47 -34.52
C ALA A 349 6.34 -18.84 -34.56
N SER A 350 6.49 -17.62 -34.07
CA SER A 350 7.79 -16.94 -34.01
C SER A 350 8.79 -17.61 -33.05
N LEU A 351 8.28 -18.28 -32.02
CA LEU A 351 9.07 -18.97 -31.00
C LEU A 351 9.41 -20.43 -31.32
N ALA A 352 8.71 -21.05 -32.27
CA ALA A 352 8.84 -22.48 -32.59
C ALA A 352 10.26 -22.94 -32.97
N ARG A 353 11.12 -22.01 -33.41
CA ARG A 353 12.52 -22.30 -33.78
C ARG A 353 13.49 -22.37 -32.60
N PHE A 354 13.11 -21.90 -31.42
CA PHE A 354 13.98 -21.87 -30.25
C PHE A 354 13.82 -23.16 -29.43
N PRO A 355 14.91 -23.74 -28.91
CA PRO A 355 14.80 -24.87 -27.99
C PRO A 355 14.10 -24.43 -26.69
N VAL A 356 13.11 -25.19 -26.27
CA VAL A 356 12.36 -24.98 -25.02
C VAL A 356 12.65 -26.14 -24.08
N GLU A 357 12.97 -25.82 -22.83
CA GLU A 357 13.16 -26.81 -21.76
C GLU A 357 11.82 -27.21 -21.13
N LYS A 358 11.00 -26.21 -20.76
CA LYS A 358 9.66 -26.35 -20.18
C LYS A 358 8.78 -25.17 -20.56
N GLN A 359 7.46 -25.35 -20.55
CA GLN A 359 6.52 -24.25 -20.74
C GLN A 359 5.19 -24.47 -20.02
N VAL A 360 4.53 -23.36 -19.71
CA VAL A 360 3.08 -23.25 -19.50
C VAL A 360 2.54 -22.48 -20.70
N ASP A 361 1.60 -23.09 -21.44
CA ASP A 361 0.98 -22.47 -22.61
C ASP A 361 0.17 -21.22 -22.25
N PHE A 362 -0.16 -20.42 -23.25
CA PHE A 362 -1.02 -19.25 -23.07
C PHE A 362 -2.35 -19.63 -22.42
N THR A 363 -2.69 -18.96 -21.33
CA THR A 363 -3.97 -19.12 -20.63
C THR A 363 -4.74 -17.81 -20.59
N GLU A 364 -6.04 -17.87 -20.88
CA GLU A 364 -6.97 -16.76 -20.70
C GLU A 364 -7.62 -16.78 -19.30
N ASP A 365 -7.44 -17.86 -18.52
CA ASP A 365 -7.99 -17.97 -17.17
C ASP A 365 -7.38 -16.88 -16.27
N PRO A 366 -8.19 -15.94 -15.73
CA PRO A 366 -7.71 -14.88 -14.86
C PRO A 366 -6.97 -15.41 -13.62
N VAL A 367 -7.34 -16.57 -13.10
CA VAL A 367 -6.72 -17.18 -11.91
C VAL A 367 -5.31 -17.68 -12.25
N GLU A 368 -5.16 -18.44 -13.34
CA GLU A 368 -3.86 -18.92 -13.77
C GLU A 368 -2.97 -17.77 -14.30
N ASN A 369 -3.53 -16.77 -14.97
CA ASN A 369 -2.81 -15.54 -15.34
C ASN A 369 -2.27 -14.82 -14.09
N ALA A 370 -3.11 -14.63 -13.07
CA ALA A 370 -2.69 -14.00 -11.82
C ALA A 370 -1.58 -14.81 -11.13
N ARG A 371 -1.65 -16.15 -11.20
CA ARG A 371 -0.65 -17.07 -10.67
C ARG A 371 0.68 -16.96 -11.41
N LEU A 372 0.69 -16.90 -12.74
CA LEU A 372 1.91 -16.69 -13.54
C LEU A 372 2.56 -15.33 -13.23
N TRP A 373 1.77 -14.26 -13.17
CA TRP A 373 2.26 -12.94 -12.77
C TRP A 373 2.71 -12.87 -11.31
N ALA A 374 2.15 -13.70 -10.44
CA ALA A 374 2.60 -13.81 -9.06
C ALA A 374 4.07 -14.26 -9.03
N ILE A 375 4.47 -15.25 -9.83
CA ILE A 375 5.87 -15.73 -9.94
C ILE A 375 6.84 -14.55 -10.10
N ARG A 376 6.57 -13.67 -11.08
CA ARG A 376 7.38 -12.50 -11.37
C ARG A 376 7.35 -11.43 -10.28
N LYS A 377 6.21 -11.20 -9.64
CA LYS A 377 6.07 -10.22 -8.53
C LYS A 377 6.75 -10.71 -7.25
N ASP A 378 6.88 -12.03 -7.11
CA ASP A 378 7.29 -12.72 -5.91
C ASP A 378 8.79 -12.96 -5.78
N THR A 379 9.56 -12.71 -6.85
CA THR A 379 11.03 -12.82 -6.87
C THR A 379 11.71 -11.85 -5.91
N PHE A 380 11.39 -10.55 -5.99
CA PHE A 380 11.94 -9.53 -5.08
C PHE A 380 11.63 -9.82 -3.60
N PRO A 381 10.38 -10.14 -3.21
CA PRO A 381 10.08 -10.55 -1.85
C PRO A 381 10.80 -11.82 -1.41
N ALA A 382 11.05 -12.78 -2.30
CA ALA A 382 11.72 -14.02 -1.95
C ALA A 382 13.14 -13.77 -1.42
N VAL A 383 13.92 -12.89 -2.08
CA VAL A 383 15.25 -12.48 -1.60
C VAL A 383 15.15 -11.78 -0.24
N GLY A 384 14.18 -10.87 -0.08
CA GLY A 384 13.95 -10.20 1.19
C GLY A 384 13.53 -11.13 2.33
N ALA A 385 12.86 -12.24 2.03
CA ALA A 385 12.39 -13.20 3.03
C ALA A 385 13.49 -14.12 3.57
N VAL A 386 14.59 -14.30 2.83
CA VAL A 386 15.74 -15.15 3.19
C VAL A 386 16.99 -14.37 3.58
N ARG A 387 16.95 -13.04 3.51
CA ARG A 387 18.07 -12.18 3.88
C ARG A 387 18.52 -12.42 5.32
N LYS A 388 19.82 -12.24 5.56
CA LYS A 388 20.38 -12.23 6.92
C LYS A 388 19.89 -11.00 7.68
N THR A 389 19.58 -11.15 8.97
CA THR A 389 19.31 -9.99 9.84
C THR A 389 20.54 -9.09 9.88
N GLY A 390 20.34 -7.77 9.82
CA GLY A 390 21.44 -6.80 9.74
C GLY A 390 21.81 -6.35 8.32
N THR A 391 21.30 -7.03 7.28
CA THR A 391 21.48 -6.60 5.88
C THR A 391 20.24 -5.87 5.35
N THR A 392 20.41 -5.09 4.28
CA THR A 392 19.33 -4.56 3.45
C THR A 392 19.12 -5.45 2.23
N VAL A 393 18.02 -5.22 1.52
CA VAL A 393 17.83 -5.66 0.14
C VAL A 393 18.08 -4.46 -0.75
N ILE A 394 18.99 -4.60 -1.70
CA ILE A 394 19.22 -3.60 -2.75
C ILE A 394 18.57 -4.11 -4.01
N ILE A 395 17.86 -3.22 -4.70
CA ILE A 395 17.31 -3.45 -6.03
C ILE A 395 17.76 -2.31 -6.92
N GLU A 396 18.56 -2.64 -7.92
CA GLU A 396 19.00 -1.71 -8.96
C GLU A 396 18.37 -2.11 -10.29
N ASP A 397 18.34 -1.16 -11.21
CA ASP A 397 17.68 -1.25 -12.51
C ASP A 397 18.57 -0.62 -13.57
N VAL A 398 19.08 -1.44 -14.48
CA VAL A 398 19.98 -1.02 -15.56
C VAL A 398 19.37 -1.36 -16.91
N THR A 399 19.70 -0.58 -17.93
CA THR A 399 19.23 -0.84 -19.29
C THR A 399 20.38 -1.14 -20.21
N PHE A 400 20.34 -2.29 -20.88
CA PHE A 400 21.24 -2.63 -21.98
C PHE A 400 20.53 -2.42 -23.33
N PRO A 401 21.27 -2.11 -24.42
CA PRO A 401 20.72 -2.23 -25.76
C PRO A 401 20.22 -3.65 -26.02
N VAL A 402 18.99 -3.80 -26.52
CA VAL A 402 18.32 -5.12 -26.66
C VAL A 402 19.12 -6.06 -27.55
N GLU A 403 19.75 -5.52 -28.59
CA GLU A 403 20.66 -6.23 -29.50
C GLU A 403 21.86 -6.88 -28.81
N GLN A 404 22.23 -6.42 -27.61
CA GLN A 404 23.36 -6.89 -26.82
C GLN A 404 22.92 -7.48 -25.47
N LEU A 405 21.61 -7.71 -25.28
CA LEU A 405 21.02 -8.12 -24.00
C LEU A 405 21.64 -9.42 -23.46
N ALA A 406 21.84 -10.43 -24.32
CA ALA A 406 22.44 -11.71 -23.93
C ALA A 406 23.82 -11.55 -23.28
N ILE A 407 24.68 -10.74 -23.90
CA ILE A 407 26.04 -10.47 -23.42
C ILE A 407 25.97 -9.65 -22.12
N GLY A 408 25.11 -8.63 -22.07
CA GLY A 408 24.92 -7.80 -20.88
C GLY A 408 24.45 -8.60 -19.67
N VAL A 409 23.46 -9.49 -19.83
CA VAL A 409 22.95 -10.36 -18.75
C VAL A 409 24.05 -11.27 -18.22
N ASN A 410 24.75 -11.99 -19.11
CA ASN A 410 25.81 -12.92 -18.69
C ASN A 410 26.95 -12.19 -17.96
N ARG A 411 27.39 -11.04 -18.46
CA ARG A 411 28.45 -10.24 -17.81
C ARG A 411 28.01 -9.66 -16.47
N LEU A 412 26.74 -9.32 -16.32
CA LEU A 412 26.20 -8.89 -15.03
C LEU A 412 26.15 -10.06 -14.02
N ILE A 413 25.81 -11.26 -14.48
CA ILE A 413 25.89 -12.49 -13.67
C ILE A 413 27.34 -12.76 -13.23
N GLU A 414 28.31 -12.62 -14.13
CA GLU A 414 29.74 -12.73 -13.80
C GLU A 414 30.17 -11.73 -12.73
N LEU A 415 29.61 -10.51 -12.70
CA LEU A 415 29.87 -9.54 -11.64
C LEU A 415 29.31 -10.01 -10.29
N PHE A 416 28.14 -10.67 -10.25
CA PHE A 416 27.63 -11.25 -9.00
C PHE A 416 28.61 -12.29 -8.45
N ASP A 417 29.17 -13.14 -9.31
CA ASP A 417 30.14 -14.16 -8.91
C ASP A 417 31.47 -13.54 -8.46
N LYS A 418 31.98 -12.55 -9.22
CA LYS A 418 33.20 -11.80 -8.89
C LYS A 418 33.13 -11.15 -7.51
N HIS A 419 31.97 -10.60 -7.15
CA HIS A 419 31.77 -9.86 -5.89
C HIS A 419 31.09 -10.69 -4.79
N HIS A 420 30.90 -12.00 -5.00
CA HIS A 420 30.33 -12.93 -4.03
C HIS A 420 28.90 -12.54 -3.57
N TYR A 421 28.03 -12.25 -4.54
CA TYR A 421 26.58 -12.14 -4.37
C TYR A 421 25.88 -13.39 -4.95
N ASP A 422 26.15 -14.55 -4.35
CA ASP A 422 25.67 -15.85 -4.82
C ASP A 422 24.13 -15.95 -4.83
N GLU A 423 23.47 -15.17 -3.96
CA GLU A 423 22.01 -15.08 -3.86
C GLU A 423 21.37 -14.05 -4.79
N ALA A 424 22.18 -13.24 -5.50
CA ALA A 424 21.66 -12.21 -6.39
C ALA A 424 20.77 -12.84 -7.46
N ILE A 425 19.62 -12.21 -7.71
CA ILE A 425 18.70 -12.62 -8.78
C ILE A 425 18.60 -11.54 -9.83
N LEU A 426 18.25 -11.93 -11.05
CA LEU A 426 18.10 -11.02 -12.18
C LEU A 426 16.78 -11.28 -12.92
N PHE A 427 15.99 -10.21 -13.08
CA PHE A 427 14.74 -10.25 -13.82
C PHE A 427 14.44 -8.88 -14.42
N GLY A 428 13.61 -8.77 -15.46
CA GLY A 428 13.23 -7.44 -15.95
C GLY A 428 12.44 -7.38 -17.23
N HIS A 429 12.15 -6.15 -17.65
CA HIS A 429 11.39 -5.82 -18.85
C HIS A 429 12.26 -5.98 -20.08
N ALA A 430 12.23 -7.19 -20.66
CA ALA A 430 13.20 -7.60 -21.67
C ALA A 430 13.06 -6.82 -22.99
N LEU A 431 11.83 -6.37 -23.33
CA LEU A 431 11.56 -5.63 -24.57
C LEU A 431 12.30 -4.28 -24.65
N GLU A 432 12.54 -3.67 -23.50
CA GLU A 432 13.27 -2.41 -23.36
C GLU A 432 14.73 -2.61 -22.97
N GLY A 433 15.15 -3.87 -22.74
CA GLY A 433 16.48 -4.20 -22.23
C GLY A 433 16.71 -3.77 -20.78
N ASN A 434 15.63 -3.45 -20.05
CA ASN A 434 15.68 -3.07 -18.63
C ASN A 434 15.75 -4.32 -17.76
N LEU A 435 16.80 -4.43 -16.96
CA LEU A 435 17.07 -5.52 -16.04
C LEU A 435 17.15 -4.98 -14.61
N HIS A 436 16.38 -5.62 -13.74
CA HIS A 436 16.54 -5.49 -12.30
C HIS A 436 17.44 -6.59 -11.77
N PHE A 437 18.33 -6.21 -10.85
CA PHE A 437 19.04 -7.18 -10.04
C PHE A 437 18.83 -6.88 -8.56
N VAL A 438 18.66 -7.96 -7.79
CA VAL A 438 18.30 -7.88 -6.38
C VAL A 438 19.27 -8.73 -5.58
N PHE A 439 19.88 -8.14 -4.56
CA PHE A 439 20.88 -8.80 -3.71
C PHE A 439 20.81 -8.29 -2.28
N THR A 440 21.46 -9.00 -1.36
CA THR A 440 21.48 -8.60 0.05
C THR A 440 22.83 -7.97 0.41
N GLN A 441 22.80 -6.87 1.15
CA GLN A 441 24.01 -6.10 1.48
C GLN A 441 23.99 -5.60 2.92
N GLY A 442 25.06 -5.88 3.68
CA GLY A 442 25.30 -5.25 4.97
C GLY A 442 26.08 -3.95 4.82
N PHE A 443 25.96 -3.04 5.79
CA PHE A 443 26.77 -1.82 5.85
C PHE A 443 27.36 -1.62 7.25
N ASN A 444 27.64 -2.74 7.93
CA ASN A 444 28.05 -2.75 9.33
C ASN A 444 29.58 -2.75 9.47
N SER A 445 30.33 -2.93 8.39
CA SER A 445 31.78 -2.91 8.36
C SER A 445 32.34 -2.19 7.13
N ALA A 446 33.58 -1.70 7.23
CA ALA A 446 34.26 -1.08 6.09
C ALA A 446 34.45 -2.04 4.90
N GLN A 447 34.71 -3.32 5.16
CA GLN A 447 34.87 -4.34 4.11
C GLN A 447 33.57 -4.52 3.31
N GLU A 448 32.42 -4.54 3.97
CA GLU A 448 31.13 -4.63 3.28
C GLU A 448 30.86 -3.41 2.39
N VAL A 449 31.18 -2.20 2.87
CA VAL A 449 31.05 -0.96 2.09
C VAL A 449 31.99 -0.96 0.88
N THR A 450 33.25 -1.38 1.06
CA THR A 450 34.23 -1.48 -0.04
C THR A 450 33.79 -2.49 -1.10
N ARG A 451 33.22 -3.64 -0.69
CA ARG A 451 32.67 -4.63 -1.64
C ARG A 451 31.51 -4.04 -2.46
N TYR A 452 30.59 -3.35 -1.80
CA TYR A 452 29.48 -2.68 -2.47
C TYR A 452 30.00 -1.62 -3.47
N GLN A 453 30.94 -0.78 -3.05
CA GLN A 453 31.54 0.24 -3.92
C GLN A 453 32.18 -0.41 -5.16
N ALA A 454 33.04 -1.41 -4.97
CA ALA A 454 33.72 -2.07 -6.08
C ALA A 454 32.74 -2.73 -7.06
N PHE A 455 31.65 -3.30 -6.56
CA PHE A 455 30.58 -3.85 -7.38
C PHE A 455 29.85 -2.76 -8.18
N MET A 456 29.47 -1.65 -7.54
CA MET A 456 28.80 -0.54 -8.23
C MET A 456 29.70 0.14 -9.26
N ASP A 457 30.99 0.30 -8.99
CA ASP A 457 31.97 0.85 -9.94
C ASP A 457 32.08 -0.05 -11.19
N ASP A 458 32.15 -1.38 -11.01
CA ASP A 458 32.18 -2.33 -12.12
C ASP A 458 30.87 -2.34 -12.92
N VAL A 459 29.71 -2.26 -12.24
CA VAL A 459 28.40 -2.13 -12.91
C VAL A 459 28.32 -0.83 -13.70
N ALA A 460 28.81 0.27 -13.12
CA ALA A 460 28.82 1.57 -13.79
C ALA A 460 29.67 1.55 -15.06
N GLN A 461 30.87 0.97 -14.97
CA GLN A 461 31.77 0.78 -16.10
C GLN A 461 31.14 -0.11 -17.18
N LEU A 462 30.58 -1.26 -16.79
CA LEU A 462 29.94 -2.21 -17.70
C LEU A 462 28.79 -1.54 -18.46
N VAL A 463 27.83 -0.97 -17.73
CA VAL A 463 26.58 -0.48 -18.32
C VAL A 463 26.81 0.82 -19.07
N ALA A 464 27.37 1.84 -18.42
CA ALA A 464 27.43 3.19 -18.97
C ALA A 464 28.51 3.35 -20.03
N VAL A 465 29.68 2.73 -19.84
CA VAL A 465 30.84 2.93 -20.71
C VAL A 465 30.92 1.86 -21.80
N GLU A 466 30.89 0.58 -21.42
CA GLU A 466 31.12 -0.49 -22.40
C GLU A 466 29.90 -0.76 -23.30
N PHE A 467 28.69 -0.70 -22.75
CA PHE A 467 27.47 -0.96 -23.50
C PHE A 467 26.71 0.31 -23.94
N GLY A 468 27.09 1.49 -23.42
CA GLY A 468 26.33 2.73 -23.66
C GLY A 468 24.89 2.67 -23.12
N GLY A 469 24.62 1.74 -22.21
CA GLY A 469 23.35 1.52 -21.53
C GLY A 469 23.03 2.60 -20.51
N SER A 470 21.95 2.45 -19.74
CA SER A 470 21.57 3.40 -18.68
C SER A 470 21.69 2.77 -17.29
N LEU A 471 22.25 3.52 -16.34
CA LEU A 471 22.39 3.08 -14.94
C LEU A 471 21.10 3.11 -14.16
N LYS A 472 20.09 3.83 -14.66
CA LYS A 472 18.75 3.91 -14.08
C LYS A 472 17.68 3.91 -15.15
N ALA A 473 16.79 2.95 -15.09
CA ALA A 473 15.70 2.80 -16.04
C ALA A 473 14.43 3.51 -15.57
N GLU A 474 14.07 3.36 -14.29
CA GLU A 474 12.77 3.73 -13.72
C GLU A 474 12.81 4.23 -12.27
N HIS A 475 13.84 3.87 -11.50
CA HIS A 475 13.89 4.16 -10.06
C HIS A 475 14.39 5.56 -9.70
N GLY A 476 14.72 6.38 -10.71
CA GLY A 476 15.37 7.68 -10.54
C GLY A 476 16.88 7.56 -10.27
N THR A 477 17.59 8.66 -10.51
CA THR A 477 19.02 8.82 -10.19
C THR A 477 19.23 8.79 -8.68
N GLY A 478 18.42 9.55 -7.95
CA GLY A 478 18.58 9.78 -6.53
C GLY A 478 19.96 10.26 -6.11
N ARG A 479 20.35 9.89 -4.89
CA ARG A 479 21.71 10.04 -4.35
C ARG A 479 22.62 8.91 -4.81
N ASN A 480 22.03 7.73 -5.05
CA ASN A 480 22.76 6.52 -5.39
C ASN A 480 23.56 6.67 -6.68
N MET A 481 22.95 7.29 -7.71
CA MET A 481 23.58 7.40 -9.03
C MET A 481 24.07 8.80 -9.39
N ALA A 482 23.89 9.79 -8.50
CA ALA A 482 24.33 11.17 -8.74
C ALA A 482 25.83 11.27 -9.10
N PRO A 483 26.77 10.53 -8.46
CA PRO A 483 28.18 10.54 -8.83
C PRO A 483 28.50 10.02 -10.24
N PHE A 484 27.63 9.18 -10.79
CA PHE A 484 27.86 8.51 -12.06
C PHE A 484 27.16 9.20 -13.24
N VAL A 485 26.46 10.32 -13.01
CA VAL A 485 25.78 11.06 -14.08
C VAL A 485 26.76 11.56 -15.13
N GLU A 486 27.90 12.12 -14.73
CA GLU A 486 28.92 12.55 -15.68
C GLU A 486 29.55 11.38 -16.43
N LEU A 487 29.74 10.22 -15.77
CA LEU A 487 30.24 9.00 -16.42
C LEU A 487 29.29 8.54 -17.54
N GLU A 488 27.98 8.55 -17.29
CA GLU A 488 26.97 8.13 -18.27
C GLU A 488 26.78 9.16 -19.41
N TRP A 489 26.71 10.44 -19.06
CA TRP A 489 26.32 11.51 -19.98
C TRP A 489 27.49 12.26 -20.61
N GLY A 490 28.69 12.16 -20.05
CA GLY A 490 29.84 12.98 -20.43
C GLY A 490 29.70 14.44 -19.96
N THR A 491 30.82 15.16 -20.01
CA THR A 491 30.93 16.51 -19.43
C THR A 491 29.95 17.51 -20.03
N ASP A 492 29.74 17.54 -21.36
CA ASP A 492 28.86 18.54 -22.00
C ASP A 492 27.42 18.45 -21.49
N ALA A 493 26.85 17.25 -21.50
CA ALA A 493 25.50 17.00 -21.00
C ALA A 493 25.40 17.23 -19.48
N TYR A 494 26.42 16.84 -18.72
CA TYR A 494 26.47 17.06 -17.28
C TYR A 494 26.49 18.56 -16.92
N GLN A 495 27.30 19.36 -17.63
CA GLN A 495 27.32 20.81 -17.45
C GLN A 495 26.00 21.46 -17.87
N LEU A 496 25.35 20.95 -18.93
CA LEU A 496 24.01 21.39 -19.32
C LEU A 496 22.98 21.14 -18.21
N MET A 497 23.01 19.98 -17.54
CA MET A 497 22.14 19.70 -16.40
C MET A 497 22.39 20.68 -15.23
N TRP A 498 23.66 20.99 -14.93
CA TRP A 498 23.99 22.01 -13.92
C TRP A 498 23.51 23.41 -14.30
N GLN A 499 23.58 23.79 -15.58
CA GLN A 499 23.03 25.05 -16.06
C GLN A 499 21.53 25.12 -15.85
N LEU A 500 20.79 24.04 -16.16
CA LEU A 500 19.35 23.95 -15.91
C LEU A 500 19.02 24.04 -14.42
N LYS A 501 19.76 23.31 -13.57
CA LYS A 501 19.57 23.35 -12.10
C LYS A 501 19.79 24.75 -11.55
N ARG A 502 20.89 25.42 -11.92
CA ARG A 502 21.20 26.79 -11.47
C ARG A 502 20.24 27.84 -12.04
N LEU A 503 19.63 27.58 -13.19
CA LEU A 503 18.62 28.45 -13.79
C LEU A 503 17.30 28.40 -13.02
N LEU A 504 16.85 27.21 -12.58
CA LEU A 504 15.56 27.01 -11.92
C LEU A 504 15.64 27.08 -10.38
N ASP A 505 16.81 26.83 -9.81
CA ASP A 505 17.08 26.91 -8.38
C ASP A 505 18.47 27.52 -8.13
N PRO A 506 18.61 28.85 -8.29
CA PRO A 506 19.89 29.54 -8.20
C PRO A 506 20.56 29.47 -6.83
N ASN A 507 19.77 29.27 -5.77
CA ASN A 507 20.26 29.17 -4.39
C ASN A 507 20.52 27.72 -3.96
N GLY A 508 20.20 26.73 -4.80
CA GLY A 508 20.41 25.32 -4.50
C GLY A 508 19.57 24.79 -3.34
N ILE A 509 18.38 25.35 -3.09
CA ILE A 509 17.54 24.97 -1.95
C ILE A 509 16.74 23.68 -2.19
N LEU A 510 16.46 23.32 -3.45
CA LEU A 510 15.59 22.20 -3.78
C LEU A 510 16.38 20.89 -3.86
N ASN A 511 16.13 20.01 -2.88
CA ASN A 511 16.61 18.63 -2.79
C ASN A 511 18.11 18.45 -3.14
N PRO A 512 19.03 19.06 -2.37
CA PRO A 512 20.45 19.05 -2.69
C PRO A 512 21.05 17.64 -2.69
N ASP A 513 22.07 17.44 -3.54
CA ASP A 513 22.82 16.19 -3.74
C ASP A 513 21.94 15.00 -4.19
N VAL A 514 20.82 15.31 -4.87
CA VAL A 514 19.93 14.37 -5.55
C VAL A 514 19.93 14.71 -7.04
N VAL A 515 19.98 13.70 -7.90
CA VAL A 515 20.22 13.80 -9.36
C VAL A 515 21.61 14.33 -9.70
N LEU A 516 22.01 15.47 -9.16
CA LEU A 516 23.31 16.09 -9.38
C LEU A 516 24.02 16.28 -8.04
N SER A 517 25.30 15.95 -7.99
CA SER A 517 26.15 16.20 -6.82
C SER A 517 27.60 16.42 -7.26
N GLU A 518 28.31 17.30 -6.56
CA GLU A 518 29.75 17.48 -6.72
C GLU A 518 30.56 16.53 -5.82
N ASP A 519 29.89 15.76 -4.95
CA ASP A 519 30.51 14.78 -4.06
C ASP A 519 30.57 13.38 -4.70
N PRO A 520 31.75 12.92 -5.16
CA PRO A 520 31.88 11.63 -5.83
C PRO A 520 31.57 10.43 -4.92
N GLN A 521 31.55 10.64 -3.60
CA GLN A 521 31.32 9.58 -2.61
C GLN A 521 29.93 9.64 -1.97
N ILE A 522 29.02 10.50 -2.43
CA ILE A 522 27.70 10.66 -1.79
C ILE A 522 26.92 9.34 -1.72
N HIS A 523 27.07 8.46 -2.71
CA HIS A 523 26.43 7.14 -2.76
C HIS A 523 26.90 6.17 -1.66
N LEU A 524 28.01 6.48 -0.96
CA LEU A 524 28.56 5.69 0.15
C LEU A 524 28.32 6.34 1.52
N LYS A 525 27.68 7.52 1.55
CA LYS A 525 27.39 8.26 2.79
C LYS A 525 25.97 7.97 3.26
N HIS A 526 25.73 8.19 4.54
CA HIS A 526 24.39 8.09 5.15
C HIS A 526 23.68 6.74 4.92
N LEU A 527 24.47 5.66 4.83
CA LEU A 527 23.96 4.30 4.68
C LEU A 527 23.15 3.89 5.91
N LYS A 528 21.96 3.34 5.67
CA LYS A 528 20.95 3.05 6.67
C LYS A 528 21.31 1.78 7.46
N PRO A 529 21.43 1.84 8.79
CA PRO A 529 21.59 0.64 9.60
C PRO A 529 20.25 -0.11 9.70
N LEU A 530 20.29 -1.45 9.64
CA LEU A 530 19.13 -2.33 9.79
C LEU A 530 19.33 -3.32 10.95
N PRO A 531 19.52 -2.82 12.19
CA PRO A 531 19.80 -3.67 13.34
C PRO A 531 18.61 -4.59 13.66
N ALA A 532 18.89 -5.72 14.31
CA ALA A 532 17.85 -6.63 14.81
C ALA A 532 16.94 -5.94 15.83
N ALA A 533 15.65 -6.24 15.80
CA ALA A 533 14.67 -5.71 16.73
C ALA A 533 13.79 -6.81 17.33
N ASP A 534 13.19 -7.64 16.47
CA ASP A 534 12.37 -8.78 16.85
C ASP A 534 12.18 -9.67 15.63
N GLU A 535 12.27 -11.00 15.79
CA GLU A 535 12.15 -11.96 14.69
C GLU A 535 10.85 -11.77 13.86
N LEU A 536 9.78 -11.29 14.49
CA LEU A 536 8.50 -10.99 13.83
C LEU A 536 8.60 -9.88 12.77
N VAL A 537 9.60 -9.00 12.84
CA VAL A 537 9.75 -7.83 11.96
C VAL A 537 11.16 -7.68 11.38
N ASP A 538 12.10 -8.54 11.75
CA ASP A 538 13.50 -8.43 11.33
C ASP A 538 13.69 -8.61 9.83
N LYS A 539 12.77 -9.33 9.16
CA LYS A 539 12.74 -9.46 7.69
C LYS A 539 12.24 -8.21 6.97
N CYS A 540 11.63 -7.24 7.66
CA CYS A 540 11.15 -6.00 7.06
C CYS A 540 12.27 -5.29 6.29
N ILE A 541 11.97 -4.82 5.08
CA ILE A 541 12.87 -4.07 4.20
C ILE A 541 12.53 -2.57 4.14
N GLU A 542 11.60 -2.11 4.98
CA GLU A 542 11.21 -0.70 5.09
C GLU A 542 10.66 -0.05 3.80
N CYS A 543 10.07 -0.86 2.90
CA CYS A 543 9.56 -0.40 1.59
C CYS A 543 8.30 0.51 1.65
N GLY A 544 7.56 0.50 2.76
CA GLY A 544 6.39 1.38 2.97
C GLY A 544 5.08 0.91 2.33
N PHE A 545 5.02 -0.26 1.68
CA PHE A 545 3.79 -0.76 1.03
C PHE A 545 2.64 -1.00 2.01
N CYS A 546 2.96 -1.21 3.29
CA CYS A 546 2.01 -1.41 4.37
C CYS A 546 1.32 -0.13 4.87
N GLU A 547 1.82 1.06 4.50
CA GLU A 547 1.34 2.32 5.07
C GLU A 547 -0.07 2.72 4.62
N PRO A 548 -0.47 2.60 3.34
CA PRO A 548 -1.78 3.06 2.87
C PRO A 548 -2.98 2.44 3.60
N VAL A 549 -2.85 1.19 4.07
CA VAL A 549 -3.93 0.46 4.77
C VAL A 549 -3.96 0.70 6.28
N CYS A 550 -2.97 1.40 6.84
CA CYS A 550 -2.85 1.58 8.27
C CYS A 550 -3.80 2.67 8.78
N PRO A 551 -4.66 2.39 9.78
CA PRO A 551 -5.60 3.40 10.31
C PRO A 551 -4.90 4.55 11.04
N SER A 552 -3.65 4.39 11.47
CA SER A 552 -2.88 5.44 12.14
C SER A 552 -2.01 6.28 11.19
N LYS A 553 -2.02 5.98 9.88
CA LYS A 553 -1.26 6.76 8.88
C LYS A 553 -1.71 8.23 8.92
N GLY A 554 -0.80 9.13 9.26
CA GLY A 554 -1.07 10.57 9.37
C GLY A 554 -1.58 11.02 10.75
N LEU A 555 -1.91 10.09 11.64
CA LEU A 555 -2.22 10.38 13.05
C LEU A 555 -0.97 10.23 13.93
N THR A 556 -0.31 9.08 13.84
CA THR A 556 0.93 8.73 14.56
C THR A 556 1.83 7.92 13.62
N LEU A 557 2.45 6.83 14.09
CA LEU A 557 3.34 5.99 13.29
C LEU A 557 2.58 5.03 12.39
N SER A 558 3.05 4.86 11.16
CA SER A 558 2.71 3.78 10.25
C SER A 558 3.36 2.44 10.66
N PRO A 559 3.04 1.30 10.03
CA PRO A 559 3.69 0.03 10.36
C PRO A 559 5.19 0.02 10.06
N ARG A 560 5.62 0.63 8.94
CA ARG A 560 7.06 0.83 8.63
C ARG A 560 7.73 1.68 9.71
N GLN A 561 7.14 2.82 10.03
CA GLN A 561 7.69 3.76 11.01
C GLN A 561 7.81 3.11 12.39
N ARG A 562 6.82 2.32 12.83
CA ARG A 562 6.91 1.53 14.06
C ARG A 562 8.14 0.63 14.09
N ILE A 563 8.40 -0.07 13.01
CA ILE A 563 9.55 -0.98 12.90
C ILE A 563 10.86 -0.19 12.94
N VAL A 564 10.96 0.94 12.23
CA VAL A 564 12.15 1.80 12.24
C VAL A 564 12.46 2.29 13.66
N ILE A 565 11.47 2.82 14.38
CA ILE A 565 11.66 3.30 15.74
C ILE A 565 11.98 2.16 16.71
N TRP A 566 11.31 1.02 16.57
CA TRP A 566 11.60 -0.15 17.41
C TRP A 566 13.02 -0.68 17.20
N ARG A 567 13.52 -0.70 15.96
CA ARG A 567 14.92 -1.03 15.64
C ARG A 567 15.90 -0.08 16.32
N ASP A 568 15.63 1.22 16.30
CA ASP A 568 16.46 2.23 16.96
C ASP A 568 16.47 2.05 18.49
N ILE A 569 15.30 1.85 19.11
CA ILE A 569 15.18 1.55 20.55
C ILE A 569 16.02 0.33 20.92
N GLN A 570 15.88 -0.78 20.18
CA GLN A 570 16.62 -2.00 20.47
C GLN A 570 18.14 -1.84 20.26
N ALA A 571 18.55 -1.08 19.25
CA ALA A 571 19.97 -0.79 19.01
C ALA A 571 20.57 0.05 20.15
N LYS A 572 19.88 1.12 20.57
CA LYS A 572 20.29 1.97 21.68
C LYS A 572 20.39 1.21 23.00
N LYS A 573 19.41 0.36 23.31
CA LYS A 573 19.45 -0.51 24.50
C LYS A 573 20.68 -1.42 24.51
N ARG A 574 20.99 -2.07 23.38
CA ARG A 574 22.18 -2.91 23.26
C ARG A 574 23.48 -2.12 23.41
N ALA A 575 23.48 -0.85 23.00
CA ALA A 575 24.61 0.07 23.18
C ALA A 575 24.68 0.71 24.58
N GLY A 576 23.76 0.39 25.51
CA GLY A 576 23.71 0.98 26.85
C GLY A 576 23.25 2.45 26.87
N VAL A 577 22.62 2.92 25.80
CA VAL A 577 22.04 4.28 25.71
C VAL A 577 20.66 4.28 26.35
N ASP A 578 20.36 5.28 27.17
CA ASP A 578 19.04 5.45 27.79
C ASP A 578 17.95 5.69 26.73
N THR A 579 16.93 4.86 26.74
CA THR A 579 15.79 4.90 25.82
C THR A 579 14.47 5.29 26.49
N THR A 580 14.49 5.67 27.77
CA THR A 580 13.28 5.88 28.58
C THR A 580 12.30 6.87 27.93
N GLU A 581 12.77 8.03 27.48
CA GLU A 581 11.93 9.04 26.82
C GLU A 581 11.38 8.56 25.47
N LEU A 582 12.23 7.90 24.67
CA LEU A 582 11.86 7.38 23.36
C LEU A 582 10.82 6.25 23.48
N GLU A 583 10.96 5.37 24.46
CA GLU A 583 9.99 4.32 24.76
C GLU A 583 8.66 4.88 25.26
N ALA A 584 8.69 5.91 26.12
CA ALA A 584 7.48 6.60 26.57
C ALA A 584 6.72 7.23 25.38
N ALA A 585 7.44 7.88 24.45
CA ALA A 585 6.85 8.41 23.23
C ALA A 585 6.33 7.29 22.29
N TYR A 586 7.09 6.19 22.18
CA TYR A 586 6.72 5.03 21.37
C TYR A 586 5.51 4.27 21.93
N HIS A 587 5.25 4.31 23.24
CA HIS A 587 4.09 3.64 23.83
C HIS A 587 2.79 4.11 23.18
N TYR A 588 2.53 5.42 23.17
CA TYR A 588 1.32 5.93 22.54
C TYR A 588 1.37 5.83 21.00
N GLN A 589 2.47 6.29 20.39
CA GLN A 589 2.56 6.41 18.93
C GLN A 589 2.72 5.06 18.21
N GLY A 590 3.34 4.08 18.87
CA GLY A 590 3.64 2.76 18.33
C GLY A 590 2.70 1.68 18.81
N ILE A 591 2.40 1.62 20.11
CA ILE A 591 1.63 0.52 20.73
C ILE A 591 0.15 0.87 20.83
N ASP A 592 -0.19 1.99 21.45
CA ASP A 592 -1.59 2.35 21.69
C ASP A 592 -2.30 2.61 20.38
N THR A 593 -1.78 3.46 19.50
CA THR A 593 -2.48 3.80 18.24
C THR A 593 -2.46 2.71 17.17
N CYS A 594 -1.94 1.51 17.46
CA CYS A 594 -2.05 0.36 16.56
C CYS A 594 -3.35 -0.44 16.81
N ALA A 595 -4.15 -0.63 15.77
CA ALA A 595 -5.35 -1.45 15.84
C ALA A 595 -5.07 -2.97 15.92
N ALA A 596 -3.82 -3.40 15.69
CA ALA A 596 -3.38 -4.81 15.71
C ALA A 596 -4.20 -5.76 14.82
N THR A 597 -4.72 -5.26 13.70
CA THR A 597 -5.57 -6.02 12.75
C THR A 597 -4.78 -6.90 11.79
N GLY A 598 -3.48 -6.65 11.61
CA GLY A 598 -2.63 -7.38 10.67
C GLY A 598 -2.87 -7.10 9.19
N LEU A 599 -3.67 -6.08 8.84
CA LEU A 599 -3.86 -5.68 7.43
C LEU A 599 -2.57 -5.23 6.75
N CYS A 600 -1.58 -4.78 7.51
CA CYS A 600 -0.25 -4.46 6.99
C CYS A 600 0.44 -5.67 6.34
N ALA A 601 0.19 -6.90 6.83
CA ALA A 601 0.79 -8.12 6.30
C ALA A 601 0.29 -8.45 4.89
N GLN A 602 -0.99 -8.20 4.61
CA GLN A 602 -1.59 -8.44 3.28
C GLN A 602 -1.02 -7.53 2.19
N ARG A 603 -0.42 -6.39 2.58
CA ARG A 603 0.27 -5.47 1.67
C ARG A 603 1.78 -5.62 1.71
N CYS A 604 2.32 -6.35 2.68
CA CYS A 604 3.75 -6.48 2.87
C CYS A 604 4.29 -7.55 1.92
N PRO A 605 5.27 -7.24 1.05
CA PRO A 605 5.85 -8.23 0.15
C PRO A 605 6.41 -9.44 0.90
N VAL A 606 7.01 -9.22 2.07
CA VAL A 606 7.64 -10.29 2.88
C VAL A 606 6.78 -10.71 4.08
N GLY A 607 5.47 -10.41 4.06
CA GLY A 607 4.49 -10.93 5.01
C GLY A 607 4.58 -10.38 6.44
N ILE A 608 5.19 -9.21 6.67
CA ILE A 608 5.37 -8.66 8.02
C ILE A 608 4.03 -8.25 8.64
N ASN A 609 3.72 -8.83 9.80
CA ASN A 609 2.58 -8.45 10.63
C ASN A 609 3.01 -7.64 11.87
N THR A 610 3.04 -6.31 11.74
CA THR A 610 3.28 -5.41 12.89
C THR A 610 2.22 -5.54 13.99
N GLY A 611 1.01 -6.04 13.66
CA GLY A 611 -0.02 -6.33 14.66
C GLY A 611 0.41 -7.37 15.68
N ASP A 612 1.17 -8.38 15.26
CA ASP A 612 1.66 -9.43 16.16
C ASP A 612 2.82 -8.94 17.03
N LEU A 613 3.72 -8.10 16.47
CA LEU A 613 4.70 -7.38 17.28
C LEU A 613 4.01 -6.55 18.37
N VAL A 614 2.98 -5.77 18.02
CA VAL A 614 2.27 -4.94 19.01
C VAL A 614 1.58 -5.78 20.07
N LYS A 615 0.97 -6.92 19.72
CA LYS A 615 0.39 -7.84 20.73
C LYS A 615 1.46 -8.39 21.66
N LYS A 616 2.65 -8.74 21.14
CA LYS A 616 3.81 -9.18 21.95
C LYS A 616 4.28 -8.08 22.91
N LEU A 617 4.36 -6.83 22.44
CA LEU A 617 4.72 -5.69 23.30
C LEU A 617 3.66 -5.45 24.38
N ARG A 618 2.37 -5.45 24.03
CA ARG A 618 1.27 -5.35 25.02
C ARG A 618 1.30 -6.46 26.06
N SER A 619 1.68 -7.68 25.68
CA SER A 619 1.81 -8.81 26.60
C SER A 619 2.92 -8.59 27.63
N ARG A 620 4.02 -7.92 27.25
CA ARG A 620 5.08 -7.54 28.20
C ARG A 620 4.61 -6.51 29.23
N ASP A 621 3.75 -5.59 28.81
CA ASP A 621 3.20 -4.52 29.64
C ASP A 621 1.92 -4.95 30.40
N ALA A 622 1.45 -6.19 30.20
CA ALA A 622 0.22 -6.68 30.79
C ALA A 622 0.37 -6.94 32.29
N ASP A 623 -0.18 -6.04 33.11
CA ASP A 623 -0.08 -6.08 34.58
C ASP A 623 -1.36 -6.60 35.28
N ARG A 624 -2.50 -6.64 34.57
CA ARG A 624 -3.82 -7.04 35.14
C ARG A 624 -4.20 -8.51 34.95
N THR A 625 -3.25 -9.44 34.93
CA THR A 625 -3.51 -10.88 34.68
C THR A 625 -4.58 -11.47 35.61
N LYS A 626 -4.59 -11.12 36.90
CA LYS A 626 -5.63 -11.58 37.84
C LYS A 626 -7.04 -11.11 37.47
N THR A 627 -7.16 -9.89 36.92
CA THR A 627 -8.44 -9.36 36.45
C THR A 627 -8.87 -10.07 35.17
N ALA A 628 -7.93 -10.31 34.24
CA ALA A 628 -8.19 -11.07 33.03
C ALA A 628 -8.64 -12.51 33.35
N GLU A 629 -8.00 -13.17 34.30
CA GLU A 629 -8.35 -14.51 34.78
C GLU A 629 -9.76 -14.55 35.39
N TRP A 630 -10.08 -13.57 36.25
CA TRP A 630 -11.41 -13.44 36.82
C TRP A 630 -12.48 -13.22 35.74
N LEU A 631 -12.22 -12.34 34.77
CA LEU A 631 -13.12 -12.08 33.65
C LEU A 631 -13.31 -13.32 32.77
N ALA A 632 -12.26 -14.11 32.53
CA ALA A 632 -12.34 -15.34 31.75
C ALA A 632 -13.16 -16.42 32.49
N THR A 633 -12.90 -16.60 33.78
CA THR A 633 -13.57 -17.59 34.64
C THR A 633 -15.04 -17.22 34.89
N HIS A 634 -15.33 -15.94 35.11
CA HIS A 634 -16.68 -15.43 35.39
C HIS A 634 -17.28 -14.67 34.21
N PHE A 635 -17.08 -15.18 32.99
CA PHE A 635 -17.43 -14.47 31.76
C PHE A 635 -18.92 -14.15 31.65
N ALA A 636 -19.81 -15.04 32.11
CA ALA A 636 -21.25 -14.77 32.14
C ALA A 636 -21.60 -13.54 33.01
N THR A 637 -20.96 -13.41 34.18
CA THR A 637 -21.11 -12.23 35.05
C THR A 637 -20.56 -10.98 34.39
N ALA A 638 -19.40 -11.07 33.72
CA ALA A 638 -18.83 -9.95 32.97
C ALA A 638 -19.76 -9.47 31.84
N LEU A 639 -20.37 -10.40 31.11
CA LEU A 639 -21.34 -10.11 30.05
C LEU A 639 -22.61 -9.43 30.59
N GLN A 640 -23.14 -9.90 31.72
CA GLN A 640 -24.26 -9.25 32.41
C GLN A 640 -23.90 -7.83 32.87
N GLY A 641 -22.69 -7.63 33.39
CA GLY A 641 -22.17 -6.30 33.73
C GLY A 641 -22.07 -5.35 32.53
N ALA A 642 -21.65 -5.87 31.36
CA ALA A 642 -21.63 -5.10 30.12
C ALA A 642 -23.06 -4.68 29.69
N ARG A 643 -24.03 -5.60 29.70
CA ARG A 643 -25.45 -5.30 29.43
C ARG A 643 -25.99 -4.25 30.41
N PHE A 644 -25.72 -4.40 31.71
CA PHE A 644 -26.14 -3.42 32.72
C PHE A 644 -25.55 -2.03 32.46
N THR A 645 -24.27 -1.95 32.09
CA THR A 645 -23.61 -0.68 31.74
C THR A 645 -24.31 0.00 30.56
N LEU A 646 -24.65 -0.74 29.50
CA LEU A 646 -25.41 -0.21 28.37
C LEU A 646 -26.83 0.22 28.78
N HIS A 647 -27.46 -0.51 29.71
CA HIS A 647 -28.76 -0.15 30.24
C HIS A 647 -28.73 1.19 30.98
N VAL A 648 -27.73 1.41 31.85
CA VAL A 648 -27.50 2.69 32.53
C VAL A 648 -27.25 3.81 31.50
N ALA A 649 -26.41 3.56 30.49
CA ALA A 649 -26.14 4.54 29.44
C ALA A 649 -27.41 4.92 28.65
N ASN A 650 -28.24 3.93 28.28
CA ASN A 650 -29.51 4.20 27.61
C ASN A 650 -30.51 4.95 28.51
N GLY A 651 -30.56 4.64 29.81
CA GLY A 651 -31.36 5.41 30.78
C GLY A 651 -30.89 6.86 30.88
N ALA A 652 -29.58 7.09 30.96
CA ALA A 652 -29.00 8.44 30.94
C ALA A 652 -29.33 9.20 29.64
N ARG A 653 -29.33 8.51 28.49
CA ARG A 653 -29.75 9.07 27.19
C ARG A 653 -31.22 9.52 27.23
N MET A 654 -32.11 8.70 27.79
CA MET A 654 -33.54 9.02 27.91
C MET A 654 -33.78 10.23 28.82
N LEU A 655 -32.99 10.38 29.88
CA LEU A 655 -33.12 11.50 30.83
C LEU A 655 -32.49 12.80 30.32
N LEU A 656 -31.26 12.75 29.80
CA LEU A 656 -30.47 13.93 29.45
C LEU A 656 -30.61 14.34 27.98
N GLY A 657 -31.02 13.41 27.12
CA GLY A 657 -30.97 13.56 25.66
C GLY A 657 -29.57 13.26 25.09
N ALA A 658 -29.56 12.75 23.86
CA ALA A 658 -28.35 12.35 23.14
C ALA A 658 -27.25 13.43 23.06
N PRO A 659 -27.53 14.67 22.61
CA PRO A 659 -26.48 15.68 22.45
C PRO A 659 -25.80 16.10 23.77
N ARG A 660 -26.56 16.13 24.87
CA ARG A 660 -26.02 16.50 26.19
C ARG A 660 -25.18 15.36 26.76
N LEU A 661 -25.64 14.12 26.65
CA LEU A 661 -24.89 12.95 27.12
C LEU A 661 -23.57 12.78 26.36
N ALA A 662 -23.56 12.98 25.04
CA ALA A 662 -22.33 12.93 24.23
C ALA A 662 -21.29 13.97 24.70
N LYS A 663 -21.72 15.21 24.97
CA LYS A 663 -20.83 16.27 25.48
C LYS A 663 -20.32 15.98 26.89
N LEU A 664 -21.20 15.55 27.80
CA LEU A 664 -20.83 15.24 29.19
C LEU A 664 -19.88 14.04 29.26
N SER A 665 -20.19 12.96 28.53
CA SER A 665 -19.32 11.78 28.48
C SER A 665 -17.97 12.09 27.84
N ALA A 666 -17.90 12.91 26.78
CA ALA A 666 -16.62 13.33 26.20
C ALA A 666 -15.73 14.07 27.22
N SER A 667 -16.31 14.92 28.06
CA SER A 667 -15.59 15.58 29.16
C SER A 667 -15.08 14.58 30.20
N VAL A 668 -15.91 13.59 30.58
CA VAL A 668 -15.53 12.52 31.52
C VAL A 668 -14.43 11.63 30.93
N THR A 669 -14.52 11.27 29.65
CA THR A 669 -13.48 10.52 28.92
C THR A 669 -12.16 11.29 28.95
N ARG A 670 -12.18 12.59 28.67
CA ARG A 670 -10.97 13.43 28.73
C ARG A 670 -10.38 13.49 30.14
N LEU A 671 -11.20 13.71 31.17
CA LEU A 671 -10.75 13.78 32.57
C LEU A 671 -10.21 12.43 33.07
N SER A 672 -10.80 11.32 32.61
CA SER A 672 -10.36 9.96 32.92
C SER A 672 -9.20 9.46 32.06
N LYS A 673 -8.64 10.31 31.19
CA LYS A 673 -7.59 9.94 30.22
C LYS A 673 -7.96 8.70 29.38
N GLY A 674 -9.20 8.63 28.93
CA GLY A 674 -9.70 7.53 28.08
C GLY A 674 -10.10 6.25 28.82
N GLN A 675 -10.03 6.22 30.16
CA GLN A 675 -10.46 5.03 30.93
C GLN A 675 -11.97 4.80 30.88
N ILE A 676 -12.76 5.86 30.75
CA ILE A 676 -14.21 5.80 30.57
C ILE A 676 -14.52 6.12 29.10
N PRO A 677 -15.09 5.18 28.32
CA PRO A 677 -15.44 5.42 26.93
C PRO A 677 -16.43 6.57 26.76
N GLN A 678 -16.25 7.34 25.69
CA GLN A 678 -17.22 8.37 25.30
C GLN A 678 -18.51 7.71 24.83
N TRP A 679 -19.66 8.25 25.24
CA TRP A 679 -20.95 7.84 24.69
C TRP A 679 -21.23 8.60 23.39
N THR A 680 -21.72 7.87 22.38
CA THR A 680 -22.08 8.41 21.06
C THR A 680 -23.48 7.97 20.67
N ASN A 681 -24.09 8.60 19.66
CA ASN A 681 -25.44 8.21 19.20
C ASN A 681 -25.48 6.79 18.61
N ALA A 682 -24.35 6.34 18.05
CA ALA A 682 -24.19 4.98 17.54
C ALA A 682 -23.94 3.94 18.64
N MET A 683 -23.89 4.33 19.92
CA MET A 683 -23.75 3.37 21.01
C MET A 683 -24.95 2.42 21.05
N PRO A 684 -24.70 1.10 21.16
CA PRO A 684 -25.76 0.10 21.18
C PRO A 684 -26.60 0.19 22.45
N GLN A 685 -27.86 -0.22 22.36
CA GLN A 685 -28.69 -0.52 23.52
C GLN A 685 -28.26 -1.85 24.17
N PRO A 686 -28.62 -2.10 25.45
CA PRO A 686 -28.42 -3.42 26.03
C PRO A 686 -29.24 -4.47 25.27
N GLU A 687 -28.61 -5.59 24.91
CA GLU A 687 -29.34 -6.73 24.35
C GLU A 687 -30.19 -7.43 25.42
N LYS A 688 -31.35 -7.95 25.01
CA LYS A 688 -32.24 -8.73 25.87
C LYS A 688 -31.64 -10.09 26.17
N ALA A 689 -31.98 -10.66 27.33
CA ALA A 689 -31.61 -12.04 27.63
C ALA A 689 -32.25 -12.99 26.61
N ILE A 690 -31.41 -13.73 25.89
CA ILE A 690 -31.82 -14.67 24.85
C ILE A 690 -32.60 -15.83 25.49
N ARG A 691 -33.80 -16.13 24.98
CA ARG A 691 -34.59 -17.30 25.39
C ARG A 691 -34.35 -18.45 24.41
N PHE A 692 -33.68 -19.48 24.88
CA PHE A 692 -33.43 -20.68 24.08
C PHE A 692 -34.69 -21.54 24.01
N SER A 693 -35.14 -21.84 22.79
CA SER A 693 -36.13 -22.89 22.57
C SER A 693 -35.36 -24.22 22.44
N PRO A 694 -35.78 -25.29 23.12
CA PRO A 694 -35.16 -26.61 22.94
C PRO A 694 -35.29 -27.04 21.48
N ALA A 695 -34.28 -27.78 20.98
CA ALA A 695 -34.33 -28.33 19.63
C ALA A 695 -35.53 -29.27 19.50
N VAL A 696 -36.37 -29.05 18.49
CA VAL A 696 -37.51 -29.91 18.17
C VAL A 696 -37.02 -31.04 17.28
N THR A 697 -37.39 -32.29 17.51
CA THR A 697 -37.04 -33.35 16.56
C THR A 697 -37.92 -33.22 15.31
N ASP A 698 -37.41 -32.58 14.26
CA ASP A 698 -38.05 -32.52 12.95
C ASP A 698 -37.05 -32.87 11.82
N ALA A 699 -37.52 -32.92 10.57
CA ALA A 699 -36.72 -33.35 9.42
C ALA A 699 -35.85 -32.24 8.81
N ARG A 700 -35.84 -31.03 9.37
CA ARG A 700 -35.08 -29.91 8.80
C ARG A 700 -33.58 -30.10 9.02
N PRO A 701 -32.73 -29.64 8.07
CA PRO A 701 -31.29 -29.58 8.31
C PRO A 701 -31.00 -28.66 9.50
N ARG A 702 -30.01 -29.01 10.31
CA ARG A 702 -29.62 -28.25 11.51
C ARG A 702 -28.47 -27.31 11.20
N VAL A 703 -28.45 -26.18 11.89
CA VAL A 703 -27.33 -25.24 11.92
C VAL A 703 -27.08 -24.83 13.37
N VAL A 704 -25.82 -24.85 13.80
CA VAL A 704 -25.43 -24.31 15.10
C VAL A 704 -25.19 -22.82 14.95
N TYR A 705 -26.00 -21.99 15.60
CA TYR A 705 -25.79 -20.54 15.62
C TYR A 705 -24.96 -20.14 16.85
N LEU A 706 -23.71 -19.76 16.60
CA LEU A 706 -22.85 -19.05 17.55
C LEU A 706 -23.12 -17.54 17.51
N ALA A 707 -23.94 -17.07 18.45
CA ALA A 707 -24.09 -15.64 18.71
C ALA A 707 -22.87 -15.15 19.49
N ALA A 708 -22.09 -14.23 18.90
CA ALA A 708 -20.87 -13.73 19.53
C ALA A 708 -21.16 -12.96 20.82
N CYS A 709 -20.18 -12.91 21.72
CA CYS A 709 -20.36 -12.24 23.02
C CYS A 709 -20.73 -10.75 22.87
N VAL A 710 -20.23 -10.07 21.83
CA VAL A 710 -20.61 -8.69 21.50
C VAL A 710 -22.07 -8.60 21.04
N SER A 711 -22.53 -9.51 20.18
CA SER A 711 -23.92 -9.58 19.71
C SER A 711 -24.88 -9.90 20.85
N ARG A 712 -24.43 -10.68 21.83
CA ARG A 712 -25.21 -10.99 23.05
C ARG A 712 -25.22 -9.84 24.05
N ALA A 713 -24.32 -8.87 23.95
CA ALA A 713 -24.28 -7.70 24.85
C ALA A 713 -24.96 -6.46 24.24
N MET A 714 -24.76 -6.25 22.93
CA MET A 714 -24.99 -5.01 22.22
C MET A 714 -26.14 -5.15 21.21
N GLY A 715 -27.34 -4.73 21.62
CA GLY A 715 -28.52 -4.60 20.75
C GLY A 715 -28.41 -3.38 19.82
N PRO A 716 -29.41 -3.14 18.94
CA PRO A 716 -29.42 -1.99 18.02
C PRO A 716 -29.21 -0.65 18.71
N ALA A 717 -28.62 0.32 18.01
CA ALA A 717 -28.54 1.68 18.52
C ALA A 717 -29.95 2.27 18.59
N ALA A 718 -30.19 3.17 19.54
CA ALA A 718 -31.54 3.68 19.77
C ALA A 718 -32.09 4.56 18.62
N GLY A 719 -31.20 5.07 17.76
CA GLY A 719 -31.57 5.83 16.57
C GLY A 719 -31.59 5.02 15.28
N ASP A 720 -31.19 3.74 15.33
CA ASP A 720 -31.14 2.85 14.17
C ASP A 720 -32.55 2.58 13.65
N LYS A 721 -32.75 2.58 12.34
CA LYS A 721 -34.05 2.19 11.76
C LYS A 721 -34.37 0.72 12.01
N GLU A 722 -33.35 -0.13 12.09
CA GLU A 722 -33.52 -1.56 12.38
C GLU A 722 -33.42 -1.81 13.89
N GLN A 723 -34.57 -2.03 14.52
CA GLN A 723 -34.67 -2.25 15.98
C GLN A 723 -34.74 -3.75 16.37
N MET A 724 -34.76 -4.66 15.40
CA MET A 724 -34.66 -6.10 15.67
C MET A 724 -33.21 -6.45 16.02
N SER A 725 -33.01 -7.34 17.00
CA SER A 725 -31.65 -7.77 17.37
C SER A 725 -30.99 -8.55 16.21
N LEU A 726 -29.66 -8.49 16.12
CA LEU A 726 -28.91 -9.28 15.14
C LEU A 726 -29.16 -10.78 15.36
N TYR A 727 -29.32 -11.16 16.63
CA TYR A 727 -29.67 -12.50 17.06
C TYR A 727 -31.00 -12.98 16.44
N ASP A 728 -32.08 -12.24 16.66
CA ASP A 728 -33.41 -12.62 16.18
C ASP A 728 -33.47 -12.55 14.65
N LYS A 729 -32.81 -11.56 14.05
CA LYS A 729 -32.72 -11.39 12.59
C LYS A 729 -31.99 -12.54 11.92
N THR A 730 -30.87 -12.99 12.50
CA THR A 730 -30.11 -14.15 12.00
C THR A 730 -30.93 -15.43 12.11
N ARG A 731 -31.57 -15.65 13.25
CA ARG A 731 -32.46 -16.80 13.43
C ARG A 731 -33.58 -16.82 12.39
N SER A 732 -34.25 -15.67 12.20
CA SER A 732 -35.30 -15.50 11.18
C SER A 732 -34.81 -15.88 9.78
N LEU A 733 -33.63 -15.41 9.37
CA LEU A 733 -33.07 -15.73 8.05
C LEU A 733 -32.77 -17.23 7.89
N LEU A 734 -32.16 -17.86 8.90
CA LEU A 734 -31.81 -19.28 8.88
C LEU A 734 -33.08 -20.17 8.85
N GLU A 735 -34.08 -19.84 9.68
CA GLU A 735 -35.37 -20.54 9.69
C GLU A 735 -36.13 -20.34 8.38
N LYS A 736 -36.07 -19.14 7.79
CA LYS A 736 -36.64 -18.83 6.46
C LYS A 736 -36.00 -19.66 5.35
N ALA A 737 -34.71 -19.95 5.44
CA ALA A 737 -34.03 -20.87 4.52
C ALA A 737 -34.30 -22.37 4.82
N GLY A 738 -35.15 -22.67 5.79
CA GLY A 738 -35.57 -24.03 6.12
C GLY A 738 -34.65 -24.77 7.10
N TYR A 739 -33.73 -24.07 7.78
CA TYR A 739 -32.90 -24.69 8.81
C TYR A 739 -33.61 -24.73 10.17
N GLN A 740 -33.31 -25.76 10.95
CA GLN A 740 -33.47 -25.74 12.39
C GLN A 740 -32.24 -25.09 13.03
N VAL A 741 -32.46 -23.99 13.76
CA VAL A 741 -31.40 -23.30 14.49
C VAL A 741 -31.19 -23.91 15.87
N VAL A 742 -29.96 -24.28 16.18
CA VAL A 742 -29.53 -24.87 17.45
C VAL A 742 -28.43 -24.00 18.05
N PHE A 743 -28.33 -24.03 19.37
CA PHE A 743 -27.46 -23.17 20.14
C PHE A 743 -26.52 -23.99 21.03
N PRO A 744 -25.26 -23.56 21.25
CA PRO A 744 -24.42 -24.19 22.24
C PRO A 744 -24.94 -23.93 23.65
N ASP A 745 -24.73 -24.89 24.55
CA ASP A 745 -25.10 -24.73 25.97
C ASP A 745 -24.26 -23.66 26.65
N ASN A 746 -24.79 -23.05 27.71
CA ASN A 746 -24.09 -22.06 28.54
C ASN A 746 -23.48 -20.89 27.76
N GLN A 747 -24.15 -20.43 26.69
CA GLN A 747 -23.65 -19.38 25.80
C GLN A 747 -23.06 -18.17 26.50
N ASP A 748 -23.73 -17.63 27.51
CA ASP A 748 -23.27 -16.43 28.21
C ASP A 748 -21.88 -16.60 28.83
N SER A 749 -21.41 -17.84 29.09
CA SER A 749 -20.04 -18.15 29.52
C SER A 749 -19.04 -18.26 28.36
N LEU A 750 -19.47 -18.49 27.13
CA LEU A 750 -18.58 -18.81 26.00
C LEU A 750 -18.01 -17.55 25.32
N CYS A 751 -16.74 -17.60 24.90
CA CYS A 751 -16.08 -16.51 24.18
C CYS A 751 -15.02 -17.07 23.23
N CYS A 752 -14.78 -16.44 22.08
CA CYS A 752 -13.70 -16.85 21.17
C CYS A 752 -12.29 -16.50 21.68
N GLY A 753 -12.17 -15.80 22.82
CA GLY A 753 -10.89 -15.37 23.39
C GLY A 753 -10.31 -14.09 22.79
N GLN A 754 -10.90 -13.55 21.71
CA GLN A 754 -10.38 -12.38 21.00
C GLN A 754 -10.09 -11.15 21.90
N PRO A 755 -10.96 -10.74 22.85
CA PRO A 755 -10.70 -9.57 23.69
C PRO A 755 -9.47 -9.72 24.60
N PHE A 756 -9.14 -10.95 25.00
CA PHE A 756 -7.96 -11.26 25.80
C PHE A 756 -6.70 -11.27 24.93
N ALA A 757 -6.78 -11.90 23.75
CA ALA A 757 -5.67 -11.97 22.80
C ALA A 757 -5.20 -10.57 22.35
N SER A 758 -6.13 -9.65 22.06
CA SER A 758 -5.79 -8.30 21.61
C SER A 758 -5.10 -7.43 22.68
N LYS A 759 -5.25 -7.80 23.95
CA LYS A 759 -4.69 -7.11 25.12
C LYS A 759 -3.44 -7.78 25.70
N GLY A 760 -2.95 -8.85 25.09
CA GLY A 760 -1.74 -9.55 25.53
C GLY A 760 -1.96 -10.65 26.58
N TYR A 761 -3.21 -11.08 26.81
CA TYR A 761 -3.57 -12.16 27.75
C TYR A 761 -3.77 -13.49 27.00
N ALA A 762 -2.67 -14.08 26.50
CA ALA A 762 -2.71 -15.23 25.61
C ALA A 762 -3.30 -16.51 26.26
N GLU A 763 -2.96 -16.77 27.53
CA GLU A 763 -3.46 -17.95 28.25
C GLU A 763 -4.98 -17.91 28.43
N GLN A 764 -5.51 -16.77 28.88
CA GLN A 764 -6.95 -16.56 29.05
C GLN A 764 -7.68 -16.62 27.70
N ALA A 765 -7.07 -16.07 26.65
CA ALA A 765 -7.61 -16.15 25.30
C ALA A 765 -7.75 -17.61 24.84
N GLU A 766 -6.73 -18.43 25.08
CA GLU A 766 -6.74 -19.83 24.67
C GLU A 766 -7.68 -20.68 25.52
N HIS A 767 -7.71 -20.47 26.83
CA HIS A 767 -8.67 -21.13 27.73
C HIS A 767 -10.12 -20.92 27.24
N LYS A 768 -10.52 -19.67 26.98
CA LYS A 768 -11.88 -19.39 26.45
C LYS A 768 -12.11 -19.98 25.08
N ARG A 769 -11.10 -19.95 24.19
CA ARG A 769 -11.20 -20.53 22.86
C ARG A 769 -11.48 -22.04 22.94
N GLN A 770 -10.75 -22.76 23.78
CA GLN A 770 -10.92 -24.21 23.97
C GLN A 770 -12.28 -24.57 24.60
N GLU A 771 -12.73 -23.81 25.59
CA GLU A 771 -14.06 -23.97 26.17
C GLU A 771 -15.17 -23.81 25.11
N LEU A 772 -15.05 -22.78 24.25
CA LEU A 772 -16.00 -22.56 23.15
C LEU A 772 -15.93 -23.67 22.10
N ILE A 773 -14.73 -24.12 21.71
CA ILE A 773 -14.55 -25.24 20.78
C ILE A 773 -15.28 -26.49 21.32
N GLY A 774 -15.07 -26.85 22.59
CA GLY A 774 -15.75 -27.98 23.23
C GLY A 774 -17.28 -27.87 23.18
N ALA A 775 -17.82 -26.68 23.48
CA ALA A 775 -19.27 -26.43 23.41
C ALA A 775 -19.82 -26.53 21.97
N LEU A 776 -19.08 -26.05 20.98
CA LEU A 776 -19.45 -26.13 19.57
C LEU A 776 -19.41 -27.57 19.05
N LEU A 777 -18.41 -28.37 19.44
CA LEU A 777 -18.35 -29.79 19.12
C LEU A 777 -19.56 -30.54 19.67
N HIS A 778 -19.97 -30.24 20.90
CA HIS A 778 -21.17 -30.83 21.48
C HIS A 778 -22.43 -30.41 20.70
N ALA A 779 -22.63 -29.11 20.48
CA ALA A 779 -23.81 -28.56 19.80
C ALA A 779 -23.95 -29.04 18.34
N SER A 780 -22.82 -29.24 17.65
CA SER A 780 -22.75 -29.71 16.26
C SER A 780 -22.79 -31.23 16.12
N ARG A 781 -23.07 -31.98 17.20
CA ARG A 781 -23.09 -33.46 17.20
C ARG A 781 -21.76 -34.07 16.73
N GLY A 782 -20.66 -33.48 17.17
CA GLY A 782 -19.30 -33.90 16.79
C GLY A 782 -18.83 -33.37 15.44
N GLY A 783 -19.40 -32.26 14.95
CA GLY A 783 -19.03 -31.65 13.67
C GLY A 783 -19.96 -31.99 12.49
N LEU A 784 -21.10 -32.65 12.73
CA LEU A 784 -22.05 -33.01 11.68
C LEU A 784 -22.89 -31.81 11.20
N ASP A 785 -23.16 -30.86 12.10
CA ASP A 785 -23.94 -29.66 11.78
C ASP A 785 -23.00 -28.48 11.50
N PRO A 786 -23.22 -27.71 10.41
CA PRO A 786 -22.42 -26.53 10.14
C PRO A 786 -22.68 -25.45 11.19
N ILE A 787 -21.65 -24.65 11.47
CA ILE A 787 -21.68 -23.63 12.52
C ILE A 787 -21.65 -22.24 11.88
N TYR A 788 -22.72 -21.48 12.07
CA TYR A 788 -22.82 -20.08 11.71
C TYR A 788 -22.36 -19.19 12.88
N CYS A 789 -21.38 -18.33 12.66
CA CYS A 789 -21.03 -17.27 13.60
C CYS A 789 -21.44 -15.91 13.03
N ASP A 790 -22.15 -15.09 13.81
CA ASP A 790 -22.70 -13.81 13.36
C ASP A 790 -21.68 -12.68 13.17
N THR A 791 -20.41 -12.92 13.47
CA THR A 791 -19.37 -11.88 13.39
C THR A 791 -18.05 -12.47 12.89
N SER A 792 -17.51 -11.87 11.83
CA SER A 792 -16.27 -12.36 11.20
C SER A 792 -15.04 -12.33 12.11
N PRO A 793 -14.86 -11.41 13.11
CA PRO A 793 -13.73 -11.46 14.02
C PRO A 793 -13.71 -12.73 14.90
N CYS A 794 -14.86 -13.22 15.34
CA CYS A 794 -14.95 -14.44 16.12
C CYS A 794 -14.65 -15.66 15.25
N THR A 795 -15.19 -15.72 14.03
CA THR A 795 -14.86 -16.77 13.06
C THR A 795 -13.36 -16.82 12.80
N LEU A 796 -12.74 -15.68 12.47
CA LEU A 796 -11.30 -15.60 12.21
C LEU A 796 -10.48 -16.15 13.37
N ARG A 797 -10.80 -15.74 14.61
CA ARG A 797 -10.08 -16.22 15.79
C ARG A 797 -10.24 -17.72 16.02
N LEU A 798 -11.39 -18.30 15.67
CA LEU A 798 -11.65 -19.72 15.85
C LEU A 798 -10.97 -20.58 14.79
N VAL A 799 -10.93 -20.14 13.53
CA VAL A 799 -10.29 -20.89 12.43
C VAL A 799 -8.77 -20.74 12.40
N GLN A 800 -8.23 -19.67 13.00
CA GLN A 800 -6.80 -19.50 13.21
C GLN A 800 -6.27 -20.62 14.10
N ASP A 801 -5.29 -21.38 13.59
CA ASP A 801 -4.63 -22.49 14.28
C ASP A 801 -5.64 -23.50 14.87
N LEU A 802 -6.72 -23.77 14.14
CA LEU A 802 -7.72 -24.76 14.53
C LEU A 802 -7.16 -26.16 14.31
N GLY A 803 -6.75 -26.83 15.40
CA GLY A 803 -6.26 -28.20 15.34
C GLY A 803 -7.36 -29.25 15.14
N ASP A 804 -8.63 -28.92 15.41
CA ASP A 804 -9.76 -29.84 15.26
C ASP A 804 -10.45 -29.65 13.91
N THR A 805 -10.17 -30.56 12.98
CA THR A 805 -10.69 -30.53 11.60
C THR A 805 -12.16 -30.89 11.48
N ARG A 806 -12.84 -31.26 12.58
CA ARG A 806 -14.26 -31.67 12.56
C ARG A 806 -15.23 -30.48 12.55
N LEU A 807 -14.81 -29.32 13.05
CA LEU A 807 -15.69 -28.15 13.13
C LEU A 807 -15.78 -27.43 11.79
N ASP A 808 -16.99 -27.36 11.22
CA ASP A 808 -17.26 -26.63 9.99
C ASP A 808 -17.80 -25.22 10.30
N LEU A 809 -16.88 -24.25 10.44
CA LEU A 809 -17.15 -22.89 10.90
C LEU A 809 -17.25 -21.89 9.75
N TYR A 810 -18.32 -21.09 9.77
CA TYR A 810 -18.59 -20.07 8.76
C TYR A 810 -18.80 -18.69 9.39
N ASP A 811 -18.28 -17.66 8.73
CA ASP A 811 -18.72 -16.29 8.95
C ASP A 811 -20.04 -16.03 8.18
N PRO A 812 -20.68 -14.86 8.38
CA PRO A 812 -21.95 -14.56 7.72
C PRO A 812 -21.85 -14.64 6.19
N VAL A 813 -20.75 -14.16 5.62
CA VAL A 813 -20.55 -14.08 4.16
C VAL A 813 -20.46 -15.47 3.56
N ARG A 814 -19.53 -16.30 4.07
CA ARG A 814 -19.31 -17.65 3.54
C ARG A 814 -20.55 -18.50 3.72
N PHE A 815 -21.22 -18.45 4.88
CA PHE A 815 -22.41 -19.27 5.12
C PHE A 815 -23.55 -18.91 4.16
N ILE A 816 -23.84 -17.62 3.99
CA ILE A 816 -24.90 -17.16 3.07
C ILE A 816 -24.57 -17.65 1.65
N ARG A 817 -23.32 -17.46 1.21
CA ARG A 817 -22.85 -17.86 -0.13
C ARG A 817 -22.96 -19.37 -0.38
N THR A 818 -22.61 -20.20 0.60
CA THR A 818 -22.50 -21.66 0.40
C THR A 818 -23.75 -22.44 0.76
N HIS A 819 -24.53 -21.96 1.74
CA HIS A 819 -25.66 -22.72 2.30
C HIS A 819 -27.02 -22.09 2.01
N LEU A 820 -27.10 -20.77 1.83
CA LEU A 820 -28.39 -20.07 1.70
C LEU A 820 -28.75 -19.67 0.27
N MET A 821 -27.78 -19.54 -0.65
CA MET A 821 -28.03 -19.09 -2.03
C MET A 821 -29.09 -19.92 -2.77
N ASP A 822 -29.06 -21.25 -2.63
CA ASP A 822 -30.00 -22.11 -3.34
C ASP A 822 -31.36 -22.24 -2.66
N ARG A 823 -31.50 -21.68 -1.46
CA ARG A 823 -32.69 -21.78 -0.59
C ARG A 823 -33.48 -20.47 -0.50
N LEU A 824 -32.95 -19.39 -1.08
CA LEU A 824 -33.53 -18.05 -1.00
C LEU A 824 -33.64 -17.42 -2.39
N ASP A 825 -34.79 -16.81 -2.68
CA ASP A 825 -34.98 -16.01 -3.89
C ASP A 825 -34.67 -14.55 -3.58
N PHE A 826 -33.72 -13.94 -4.31
CA PHE A 826 -33.25 -12.57 -4.12
C PHE A 826 -34.03 -11.59 -5.01
N THR A 827 -34.52 -10.50 -4.42
CA THR A 827 -35.12 -9.36 -5.12
C THR A 827 -34.37 -8.08 -4.71
N PRO A 828 -33.40 -7.60 -5.51
CA PRO A 828 -32.56 -6.48 -5.11
C PRO A 828 -33.35 -5.18 -4.92
N GLN A 829 -32.94 -4.37 -3.95
CA GLN A 829 -33.47 -3.02 -3.74
C GLN A 829 -32.74 -1.97 -4.60
N ASP A 830 -33.40 -0.85 -4.90
CA ASP A 830 -32.77 0.27 -5.63
C ASP A 830 -31.95 1.20 -4.73
N ALA A 831 -32.22 1.19 -3.42
CA ALA A 831 -31.57 2.07 -2.47
C ALA A 831 -30.04 1.80 -2.40
N PRO A 832 -29.18 2.83 -2.59
CA PRO A 832 -27.74 2.65 -2.54
C PRO A 832 -27.25 2.26 -1.15
N ILE A 833 -26.37 1.27 -1.09
CA ILE A 833 -25.78 0.80 0.16
C ILE A 833 -24.27 0.98 0.17
N ALA A 834 -23.72 1.34 1.32
CA ALA A 834 -22.28 1.33 1.54
C ALA A 834 -21.84 -0.06 2.04
N VAL A 835 -20.67 -0.55 1.62
CA VAL A 835 -20.11 -1.82 2.11
C VAL A 835 -18.72 -1.58 2.69
N HIS A 836 -18.55 -1.89 3.98
CA HIS A 836 -17.24 -1.93 4.61
C HIS A 836 -16.77 -3.38 4.75
N VAL A 837 -15.72 -3.74 4.01
CA VAL A 837 -15.08 -5.05 4.14
C VAL A 837 -14.18 -5.03 5.38
N THR A 838 -14.63 -5.67 6.46
CA THR A 838 -13.90 -5.66 7.74
C THR A 838 -12.54 -6.34 7.62
N CYS A 839 -11.59 -5.98 8.49
CA CYS A 839 -10.26 -6.61 8.48
C CYS A 839 -10.32 -8.14 8.67
N SER A 840 -11.29 -8.64 9.42
CA SER A 840 -11.53 -10.07 9.60
C SER A 840 -12.04 -10.76 8.32
N THR A 841 -12.98 -10.15 7.61
CA THR A 841 -13.48 -10.68 6.32
C THR A 841 -12.37 -10.72 5.27
N GLN A 842 -11.48 -9.72 5.28
CA GLN A 842 -10.30 -9.71 4.41
C GLN A 842 -9.37 -10.89 4.70
N HIS A 843 -9.05 -11.16 5.97
CA HIS A 843 -8.20 -12.31 6.34
C HIS A 843 -8.86 -13.67 6.10
N LEU A 844 -10.20 -13.74 6.12
CA LEU A 844 -10.94 -14.95 5.77
C LEU A 844 -11.02 -15.20 4.25
N GLY A 845 -10.57 -14.26 3.41
CA GLY A 845 -10.65 -14.38 1.96
C GLY A 845 -12.04 -14.13 1.38
N GLU A 846 -12.96 -13.56 2.16
CA GLU A 846 -14.39 -13.41 1.78
C GLU A 846 -14.73 -11.98 1.32
N SER A 847 -13.73 -11.14 1.01
CA SER A 847 -13.93 -9.75 0.57
C SER A 847 -14.81 -9.64 -0.68
N GLN A 848 -14.48 -10.39 -1.73
CA GLN A 848 -15.21 -10.34 -3.00
C GLN A 848 -16.60 -10.95 -2.84
N ALA A 849 -16.71 -12.04 -2.08
CA ALA A 849 -18.00 -12.67 -1.75
C ALA A 849 -18.95 -11.70 -1.04
N LEU A 850 -18.46 -10.88 -0.10
CA LEU A 850 -19.27 -9.85 0.56
C LEU A 850 -19.79 -8.81 -0.44
N ILE A 851 -18.93 -8.34 -1.35
CA ILE A 851 -19.30 -7.36 -2.38
C ILE A 851 -20.32 -7.96 -3.36
N ASP A 852 -20.12 -9.20 -3.79
CA ASP A 852 -21.01 -9.89 -4.72
C ASP A 852 -22.38 -10.16 -4.09
N LEU A 853 -22.42 -10.56 -2.82
CA LEU A 853 -23.67 -10.69 -2.06
C LEU A 853 -24.38 -9.35 -1.91
N ALA A 854 -23.65 -8.26 -1.61
CA ALA A 854 -24.23 -6.93 -1.54
C ALA A 854 -24.83 -6.50 -2.89
N ARG A 855 -24.16 -6.80 -4.01
CA ARG A 855 -24.67 -6.53 -5.38
C ARG A 855 -25.89 -7.37 -5.76
N ARG A 856 -26.07 -8.54 -5.15
CA ARG A 856 -27.32 -9.32 -5.27
C ARG A 856 -28.47 -8.73 -4.45
N CYS A 857 -28.14 -7.94 -3.42
CA CYS A 857 -29.12 -7.33 -2.54
C CYS A 857 -29.51 -5.90 -2.94
N SER A 858 -28.63 -5.16 -3.61
CA SER A 858 -28.89 -3.80 -4.08
C SER A 858 -28.29 -3.55 -5.45
N ASN A 859 -29.02 -2.82 -6.29
CA ASN A 859 -28.59 -2.39 -7.62
C ASN A 859 -27.43 -1.37 -7.56
N THR A 860 -27.24 -0.68 -6.43
CA THR A 860 -26.18 0.32 -6.25
C THR A 860 -25.36 0.04 -4.99
N VAL A 861 -24.11 -0.39 -5.16
CA VAL A 861 -23.18 -0.68 -4.06
C VAL A 861 -21.99 0.26 -4.10
N VAL A 862 -21.77 0.98 -2.99
CA VAL A 862 -20.64 1.89 -2.80
C VAL A 862 -19.64 1.24 -1.84
N ILE A 863 -18.38 1.16 -2.25
CA ILE A 863 -17.28 0.74 -1.37
C ILE A 863 -16.50 2.01 -1.01
N PRO A 864 -16.59 2.49 0.25
CA PRO A 864 -15.99 3.76 0.62
C PRO A 864 -14.47 3.77 0.40
N GLU A 865 -14.04 4.74 -0.38
CA GLU A 865 -12.66 4.88 -0.83
C GLU A 865 -11.71 5.22 0.32
N GLY A 866 -10.55 4.57 0.38
CA GLY A 866 -9.55 4.79 1.43
C GLY A 866 -9.90 4.22 2.81
N ILE A 867 -11.11 3.66 3.00
CA ILE A 867 -11.57 3.10 4.28
C ILE A 867 -11.24 1.60 4.36
N HIS A 868 -9.95 1.28 4.53
CA HIS A 868 -9.46 -0.10 4.63
C HIS A 868 -9.68 -0.74 6.01
N CYS A 869 -9.66 0.07 7.06
CA CYS A 869 -9.84 -0.33 8.45
C CYS A 869 -10.82 0.62 9.12
N CYS A 870 -11.69 0.12 10.00
CA CYS A 870 -12.58 0.97 10.77
C CYS A 870 -11.88 1.66 11.95
N GLY A 871 -10.64 1.29 12.29
CA GLY A 871 -9.91 1.79 13.48
C GLY A 871 -10.44 1.29 14.82
N PHE A 872 -11.55 0.54 14.82
CA PHE A 872 -12.23 0.08 16.04
C PHE A 872 -11.67 -1.24 16.60
N ALA A 873 -11.34 -2.21 15.72
CA ALA A 873 -10.63 -3.45 16.03
C ALA A 873 -10.89 -4.06 17.43
N GLY A 874 -12.13 -4.48 17.70
CA GLY A 874 -12.54 -4.96 19.02
C GLY A 874 -13.07 -3.80 19.87
N ASP A 875 -12.33 -3.38 20.89
CA ASP A 875 -12.69 -2.27 21.80
C ASP A 875 -11.80 -1.03 21.61
N LYS A 876 -10.96 -1.01 20.57
CA LYS A 876 -9.99 0.05 20.36
C LYS A 876 -10.64 1.41 20.10
N GLY A 877 -11.76 1.43 19.37
CA GLY A 877 -12.52 2.66 19.14
C GLY A 877 -13.09 3.27 20.42
N PHE A 878 -13.25 2.49 21.50
CA PHE A 878 -13.66 3.00 22.80
C PHE A 878 -12.50 3.60 23.61
N THR A 879 -11.30 3.03 23.48
CA THR A 879 -10.12 3.39 24.28
C THR A 879 -9.18 4.36 23.58
N THR A 880 -9.29 4.49 22.25
CA THR A 880 -8.51 5.39 21.40
C THR A 880 -9.42 5.93 20.29
N PRO A 881 -10.47 6.71 20.66
CA PRO A 881 -11.48 7.20 19.71
C PRO A 881 -10.89 8.06 18.59
N GLU A 882 -9.79 8.76 18.84
CA GLU A 882 -9.05 9.53 17.83
C GLU A 882 -8.50 8.66 16.69
N LEU A 883 -8.13 7.40 16.95
CA LEU A 883 -7.73 6.46 15.89
C LEU A 883 -8.92 6.09 15.00
N ASN A 884 -10.08 5.83 15.61
CA ASN A 884 -11.32 5.54 14.88
C ASN A 884 -11.77 6.75 14.05
N ALA A 885 -11.77 7.94 14.66
CA ALA A 885 -12.11 9.18 13.98
C ALA A 885 -11.18 9.48 12.81
N HIS A 886 -9.86 9.33 13.01
CA HIS A 886 -8.88 9.52 11.95
C HIS A 886 -9.10 8.52 10.81
N SER A 887 -9.25 7.24 11.13
CA SER A 887 -9.44 6.17 10.14
C SER A 887 -10.70 6.35 9.29
N LEU A 888 -11.72 7.05 9.79
CA LEU A 888 -13.01 7.26 9.14
C LEU A 888 -13.28 8.71 8.73
N ARG A 889 -12.27 9.60 8.75
CA ARG A 889 -12.44 11.04 8.54
C ARG A 889 -13.05 11.44 7.19
N THR A 890 -12.86 10.64 6.15
CA THR A 890 -13.42 10.84 4.81
C THR A 890 -14.70 10.05 4.55
N LEU A 891 -15.16 9.23 5.52
CA LEU A 891 -16.26 8.29 5.30
C LEU A 891 -17.57 9.00 4.98
N LYS A 892 -17.91 10.06 5.73
CA LYS A 892 -19.17 10.80 5.58
C LYS A 892 -19.43 11.24 4.14
N ASP A 893 -18.41 11.83 3.51
CA ASP A 893 -18.52 12.33 2.14
C ASP A 893 -18.61 11.17 1.13
N ALA A 894 -17.91 10.07 1.41
CA ALA A 894 -17.93 8.86 0.57
C ALA A 894 -19.29 8.13 0.58
N VAL A 895 -20.11 8.29 1.63
CA VAL A 895 -21.38 7.57 1.80
C VAL A 895 -22.61 8.47 1.83
N GLN A 896 -22.46 9.76 1.54
CA GLN A 896 -23.55 10.75 1.64
C GLN A 896 -24.80 10.42 0.80
N TYR A 897 -24.67 9.59 -0.24
CA TYR A 897 -25.76 9.15 -1.11
C TYR A 897 -26.31 7.76 -0.77
N CYS A 898 -25.77 7.09 0.25
CA CYS A 898 -26.21 5.78 0.70
C CYS A 898 -27.32 5.89 1.74
N SER A 899 -28.27 4.97 1.73
CA SER A 899 -29.35 4.92 2.73
C SER A 899 -28.93 4.22 4.02
N GLU A 900 -28.01 3.25 3.91
CA GLU A 900 -27.49 2.43 5.00
C GLU A 900 -26.10 1.86 4.61
N GLY A 901 -25.38 1.32 5.59
CA GLY A 901 -24.10 0.66 5.42
C GLY A 901 -24.10 -0.78 5.93
N ILE A 902 -23.27 -1.63 5.33
CA ILE A 902 -23.13 -3.04 5.67
C ILE A 902 -21.72 -3.33 6.19
N SER A 903 -21.65 -4.07 7.30
CA SER A 903 -20.44 -4.56 7.94
C SER A 903 -20.70 -5.97 8.48
N THR A 904 -19.64 -6.71 8.83
CA THR A 904 -19.72 -8.05 9.44
C THR A 904 -19.20 -8.06 10.89
N SER A 905 -19.05 -6.87 11.47
CA SER A 905 -18.51 -6.66 12.82
C SER A 905 -19.28 -5.58 13.55
N ARG A 906 -19.88 -5.98 14.68
CA ARG A 906 -20.71 -5.12 15.54
C ARG A 906 -19.98 -3.89 16.05
N THR A 907 -18.68 -4.01 16.33
CA THR A 907 -17.92 -2.87 16.85
C THR A 907 -17.45 -1.93 15.73
N CYS A 908 -17.20 -2.44 14.51
CA CYS A 908 -17.00 -1.57 13.37
C CYS A 908 -18.28 -0.80 13.02
N GLU A 909 -19.47 -1.42 13.12
CA GLU A 909 -20.76 -0.76 12.89
C GLU A 909 -20.92 0.52 13.73
N ILE A 910 -20.49 0.50 14.99
CA ILE A 910 -20.54 1.68 15.88
C ILE A 910 -19.71 2.84 15.31
N GLY A 911 -18.44 2.57 14.98
CA GLY A 911 -17.54 3.59 14.44
C GLY A 911 -17.99 4.10 13.06
N LEU A 912 -18.37 3.18 12.17
CA LEU A 912 -18.85 3.49 10.83
C LEU A 912 -20.13 4.33 10.86
N SER A 913 -21.09 3.98 11.72
CA SER A 913 -22.32 4.77 11.85
C SER A 913 -22.05 6.16 12.40
N GLN A 914 -21.21 6.26 13.42
CA GLN A 914 -20.85 7.53 14.05
C GLN A 914 -20.18 8.50 13.08
N HIS A 915 -19.25 8.00 12.25
CA HIS A 915 -18.45 8.84 11.36
C HIS A 915 -19.00 8.93 9.93
N GLY A 916 -19.87 8.01 9.51
CA GLY A 916 -20.52 8.02 8.20
C GLY A 916 -21.84 8.82 8.18
N GLY A 917 -22.51 8.97 9.33
CA GLY A 917 -23.80 9.68 9.41
C GLY A 917 -25.00 8.89 8.86
N ILE A 918 -24.81 7.62 8.56
CA ILE A 918 -25.84 6.64 8.17
C ILE A 918 -25.70 5.41 9.07
N ASP A 919 -26.77 4.64 9.24
CA ASP A 919 -26.73 3.43 10.08
C ASP A 919 -25.95 2.32 9.36
N TYR A 920 -25.01 1.69 10.06
CA TYR A 920 -24.33 0.47 9.63
C TYR A 920 -24.82 -0.74 10.43
N HIS A 921 -25.14 -1.84 9.74
CA HIS A 921 -25.55 -3.08 10.37
C HIS A 921 -25.03 -4.33 9.64
N GLY A 922 -25.29 -5.49 10.22
CA GLY A 922 -24.89 -6.80 9.69
C GLY A 922 -25.47 -7.10 8.32
N LEU A 923 -24.71 -7.80 7.46
CA LEU A 923 -25.17 -8.29 6.14
C LEU A 923 -26.52 -9.02 6.19
N VAL A 924 -26.78 -9.74 7.29
CA VAL A 924 -28.01 -10.51 7.51
C VAL A 924 -29.28 -9.65 7.41
N TYR A 925 -29.27 -8.41 7.91
CA TYR A 925 -30.46 -7.55 7.86
C TYR A 925 -30.90 -7.28 6.43
N LEU A 926 -29.93 -6.94 5.58
CA LEU A 926 -30.16 -6.69 4.17
C LEU A 926 -30.61 -7.96 3.45
N VAL A 927 -29.91 -9.09 3.65
CA VAL A 927 -30.26 -10.37 3.00
C VAL A 927 -31.66 -10.82 3.41
N ASP A 928 -32.01 -10.76 4.69
CA ASP A 928 -33.35 -11.13 5.15
C ASP A 928 -34.44 -10.23 4.54
N ARG A 929 -34.19 -8.92 4.45
CA ARG A 929 -35.14 -7.95 3.88
C ARG A 929 -35.44 -8.20 2.40
N VAL A 930 -34.42 -8.54 1.61
CA VAL A 930 -34.50 -8.62 0.14
C VAL A 930 -34.72 -10.04 -0.39
N THR A 931 -34.95 -11.02 0.48
CA THR A 931 -35.16 -12.41 0.08
C THR A 931 -36.51 -12.97 0.51
N GLN A 932 -36.94 -14.02 -0.18
CA GLN A 932 -38.03 -14.90 0.25
C GLN A 932 -37.54 -16.35 0.29
N ALA A 933 -38.24 -17.20 1.05
CA ALA A 933 -37.95 -18.64 1.03
C ALA A 933 -38.24 -19.19 -0.37
N ARG A 934 -37.29 -19.91 -0.95
CA ARG A 934 -37.49 -20.55 -2.26
C ARG A 934 -38.49 -21.69 -2.09
N ALA A 935 -39.56 -21.68 -2.89
CA ALA A 935 -40.51 -22.80 -2.91
C ALA A 935 -39.77 -24.06 -3.41
N HIS A 936 -39.78 -25.12 -2.61
CA HIS A 936 -39.20 -26.41 -2.94
C HIS A 936 -40.06 -27.20 -3.91
#